data_AF-A0A7C1FU28-F1
#
_entry.id   AF-A0A7C1FU28-F1
#
_cell.length_a   1.000
_cell.length_b   1.000
_cell.length_c   1.000
_cell.angle_alpha   90.00
_cell.angle_beta   90.00
_cell.angle_gamma   90.00
#
_symmetry.space_group_name_H-M   'P 1'
#
loop_
_entity.id
_entity.type
_entity.pdbx_description
1 polymer ?
#
loop_
_entity_poly.entity_id
_entity_poly.type
_entity_poly.pdbx_seq_one_letter_code
_entity_poly.pdbx_strand_id
1 'polypeptide(L)'
;MMDNTQKPVQKFNVALVVVAFIVASAFLLVSDFNQQPKAKLEDLIEGTAHRPYVGRRLIPWILGMAAPPTIGQENISSSEQSKPAAGIRFLLDWLTLPPAYDNVLILFFILNYGALLGFGWTFWRLARHFHLPHPERLTILALLFLLHPVFLSHGYVYDYPTLFLWTWFLLALARKQLGLSLGIVALAILNKETALLMPLIWLSYGWQQVTAKRYWSVLVAQSAIVFAGWSIITWLYRHNEGGLFEFNLAIHLAQYGSEPLVPAVLLVGIFLLLAMAWPIAPPLLKSCALLLLPLSGLYLLFGWPYEFRVFYEVYAPLVLFAGFAIQRILVVRKFAQNNKRQRSLTESAPATLKLTGIEQPQLRRLFLLGTILLAFFLRVWNLNVLPPGILPSEAFNGWVAQQFSADTPFTLFLRGDGTLAPLFVAWQSLAIEGLGASAYSLRLVAVWIGTLTVAVVFALAHVVLDDIIALLFPEVAGDRLTLRTKSAAFATISALALAVSFWHVSLSRLGIQAVLSPLWVAVGVLFFMRARRSQRRADWLFAGIALGLNAYADATTAMISCALLIFLIVELWVFNIRASMAKVRPLLSGTGLMAVVMVVMFFPVWNTLFQPSGLVNGDFAEESVLTAPYAAMPGNPRERLGKNLDRVISAFYFDGSTDPSYNLPGRSLHDPLLAFLFTIGLITSLWRMDSPGFRLVLFWFVLTLMATGLAVNAPNYLKMSGVAPSLAVLYGIGAMLLMRLRDDFFPFKKHLTLVIGSGLFIVSGGITFYDYQFRWPQTVALSEIFDKQRYAAAAYVQHYLSDSEARSILLSTELFQSPAMRFFEGREPFRLAQADIDTVEGQPTHVYTGAWLTRGWEALSGPLVLLTVQGTQKFAEQFQGIRSSSSQFFQKAPSAAVDGYGTGDEVSPAQSFLAGEGSVQLEKFRVPHEINAEFENGLELVGYESPIPSTFCPAYGDRVELVTYWRRLSTSPIIMPDSLAFAHWMAPNRQVQANGELGNGYPPRFWRPGEIVQDRRTFAVDFVPEAGKAYFEIGLYRRDITGAYHRFPVVRSSIQTGGDVVKFHPTFICKDIPTIPAEEVERHEHTIFAHQIELIGVSIDELSYADSVLRVHLVWRALGWVGSDYTAFVHLIDRQGQIVSQVDRPPGGAEYPTTLWTPGEMIASQFELPLPSEIEFTDGPDLSAYRLRIGLYDLPSGRQLEIVSPAERAGDTFVILPIQ
;
A
#
# COMPACT_ATOMS: atom_id res chain seq x y z
N MET A 1 57.91 -8.63 -58.43
CA MET A 1 57.31 -7.28 -58.50
C MET A 1 56.90 -6.86 -57.11
N MET A 2 57.78 -6.12 -56.45
CA MET A 2 57.47 -5.44 -55.19
C MET A 2 56.69 -4.16 -55.48
N ASP A 3 55.86 -3.82 -54.50
CA ASP A 3 55.34 -2.50 -54.17
C ASP A 3 53.94 -2.08 -54.67
N ASN A 4 52.95 -2.27 -53.79
CA ASN A 4 51.77 -1.38 -53.70
C ASN A 4 51.00 -1.48 -52.35
N THR A 5 51.60 -1.99 -51.27
CA THR A 5 50.88 -2.24 -49.99
C THR A 5 50.94 -1.08 -48.99
N GLN A 6 51.53 0.08 -49.33
CA GLN A 6 51.61 1.24 -48.43
C GLN A 6 50.48 2.28 -48.56
N LYS A 7 49.57 2.16 -49.53
CA LYS A 7 48.50 3.16 -49.75
C LYS A 7 47.31 3.19 -48.74
N PRO A 8 46.97 2.15 -47.93
CA PRO A 8 45.85 2.27 -47.00
C PRO A 8 46.18 3.00 -45.68
N VAL A 9 47.47 3.13 -45.32
CA VAL A 9 47.88 3.76 -44.04
C VAL A 9 47.79 5.29 -44.10
N GLN A 10 48.12 5.93 -45.23
CA GLN A 10 48.00 7.38 -45.39
C GLN A 10 46.53 7.86 -45.45
N LYS A 11 45.62 7.10 -46.09
CA LYS A 11 44.18 7.44 -46.14
C LYS A 11 43.50 7.29 -44.77
N PHE A 12 43.99 6.35 -43.94
CA PHE A 12 43.50 6.15 -42.57
C PHE A 12 43.81 7.36 -41.67
N ASN A 13 45.00 7.94 -41.78
CA ASN A 13 45.39 9.11 -40.97
C ASN A 13 44.58 10.37 -41.35
N VAL A 14 44.30 10.58 -42.64
CA VAL A 14 43.51 11.75 -43.10
C VAL A 14 42.05 11.64 -42.66
N ALA A 15 41.42 10.46 -42.82
CA ALA A 15 40.03 10.26 -42.37
C ALA A 15 39.89 10.41 -40.84
N LEU A 16 40.88 9.92 -40.08
CA LEU A 16 40.91 10.07 -38.63
C LEU A 16 41.05 11.54 -38.21
N VAL A 17 41.90 12.32 -38.89
CA VAL A 17 42.06 13.76 -38.66
C VAL A 17 40.77 14.53 -39.02
N VAL A 18 40.11 14.19 -40.13
CA VAL A 18 38.85 14.82 -40.54
C VAL A 18 37.72 14.50 -39.54
N VAL A 19 37.59 13.25 -39.11
CA VAL A 19 36.60 12.88 -38.09
C VAL A 19 36.92 13.55 -36.76
N ALA A 20 38.20 13.58 -36.33
CA ALA A 20 38.60 14.29 -35.12
C ALA A 20 38.29 15.79 -35.20
N PHE A 21 38.48 16.43 -36.37
CA PHE A 21 38.14 17.82 -36.61
C PHE A 21 36.62 18.10 -36.59
N ILE A 22 35.82 17.21 -37.18
CA ILE A 22 34.35 17.29 -37.13
C ILE A 22 33.86 17.09 -35.69
N VAL A 23 34.44 16.16 -34.93
CA VAL A 23 34.11 15.95 -33.51
C VAL A 23 34.49 17.17 -32.69
N ALA A 24 35.67 17.74 -32.93
CA ALA A 24 36.11 18.96 -32.27
C ALA A 24 35.15 20.13 -32.54
N SER A 25 34.73 20.29 -33.79
CA SER A 25 33.80 21.35 -34.18
C SER A 25 32.40 21.12 -33.60
N ALA A 26 31.88 19.88 -33.62
CA ALA A 26 30.52 19.60 -33.14
C ALA A 26 30.39 19.60 -31.61
N PHE A 27 31.40 19.10 -30.89
CA PHE A 27 31.42 19.09 -29.41
C PHE A 27 31.42 20.51 -28.86
N LEU A 28 32.22 21.41 -29.45
CA LEU A 28 32.29 22.82 -29.03
C LEU A 28 31.02 23.62 -29.35
N LEU A 29 30.27 23.24 -30.39
CA LEU A 29 29.11 24.00 -30.85
C LEU A 29 27.78 23.58 -30.22
N VAL A 30 27.70 22.39 -29.60
CA VAL A 30 26.43 21.76 -29.19
C VAL A 30 26.47 21.25 -27.74
N SER A 31 27.62 21.22 -27.07
CA SER A 31 27.70 20.80 -25.67
C SER A 31 27.40 21.92 -24.69
N ASP A 32 26.58 21.63 -23.67
CA ASP A 32 26.42 22.49 -22.49
C ASP A 32 27.63 22.36 -21.56
N PHE A 33 28.83 22.41 -22.14
CA PHE A 33 30.11 22.29 -21.45
C PHE A 33 30.16 23.32 -20.31
N ASN A 34 30.26 22.84 -19.08
CA ASN A 34 30.33 23.63 -17.84
C ASN A 34 29.11 24.50 -17.49
N GLN A 35 27.95 24.29 -18.11
CA GLN A 35 26.72 24.96 -17.67
C GLN A 35 26.08 24.29 -16.45
N GLN A 36 26.63 23.15 -15.99
CA GLN A 36 26.19 22.48 -14.76
C GLN A 36 26.83 23.17 -13.54
N PRO A 37 26.03 23.83 -12.67
CA PRO A 37 26.55 24.64 -11.57
C PRO A 37 27.41 23.85 -10.58
N LYS A 38 27.19 22.54 -10.49
CA LYS A 38 27.86 21.63 -9.53
C LYS A 38 29.20 21.07 -10.03
N ALA A 39 29.54 21.26 -11.31
CA ALA A 39 30.66 20.60 -11.96
C ALA A 39 31.35 21.49 -13.01
N LYS A 40 31.58 22.76 -12.68
CA LYS A 40 32.33 23.68 -13.55
C LYS A 40 33.79 23.20 -13.68
N LEU A 41 34.41 23.50 -14.83
CA LEU A 41 35.79 23.07 -15.12
C LEU A 41 36.80 23.64 -14.12
N GLU A 42 36.63 24.90 -13.71
CA GLU A 42 37.45 25.54 -12.67
C GLU A 42 37.39 24.77 -11.35
N ASP A 43 36.18 24.48 -10.88
CA ASP A 43 35.96 23.74 -9.63
C ASP A 43 36.54 22.32 -9.67
N LEU A 44 36.50 21.67 -10.84
CA LEU A 44 37.10 20.35 -11.04
C LEU A 44 38.64 20.41 -11.01
N ILE A 45 39.24 21.47 -11.55
CA ILE A 45 40.69 21.69 -11.57
C ILE A 45 41.20 22.03 -10.15
N GLU A 46 40.54 22.96 -9.48
CA GLU A 46 40.88 23.39 -8.12
C GLU A 46 40.54 22.32 -7.08
N GLY A 47 39.59 21.44 -7.40
CA GLY A 47 39.14 20.39 -6.49
C GLY A 47 38.11 20.87 -5.48
N THR A 48 37.36 21.91 -5.81
CA THR A 48 36.27 22.51 -5.02
C THR A 48 34.88 22.08 -5.52
N ALA A 49 34.79 21.34 -6.64
CA ALA A 49 33.52 20.86 -7.18
C ALA A 49 32.71 20.03 -6.18
N HIS A 50 31.38 19.97 -6.40
CA HIS A 50 30.51 19.15 -5.56
C HIS A 50 30.82 17.65 -5.73
N ARG A 51 30.65 16.88 -4.67
CA ARG A 51 30.58 15.41 -4.74
C ARG A 51 29.28 14.99 -5.43
N PRO A 52 29.30 13.96 -6.30
CA PRO A 52 30.44 13.08 -6.60
C PRO A 52 31.39 13.58 -7.71
N TYR A 53 31.10 14.71 -8.37
CA TYR A 53 31.82 15.20 -9.56
C TYR A 53 33.32 15.41 -9.31
N VAL A 54 33.69 15.93 -8.14
CA VAL A 54 35.10 16.15 -7.76
C VAL A 54 35.92 14.86 -7.68
N GLY A 55 35.30 13.68 -7.57
CA GLY A 55 36.00 12.40 -7.53
C GLY A 55 36.67 11.99 -8.85
N ARG A 56 36.43 12.69 -9.95
CA ARG A 56 36.83 12.34 -11.33
C ARG A 56 38.13 13.05 -11.74
N ARG A 57 39.22 12.75 -11.03
CA ARG A 57 40.41 13.63 -10.97
C ARG A 57 41.48 13.45 -12.04
N LEU A 58 41.55 12.34 -12.78
CA LEU A 58 42.69 12.08 -13.68
C LEU A 58 42.96 13.25 -14.64
N ILE A 59 41.93 13.69 -15.37
CA ILE A 59 42.08 14.78 -16.34
C ILE A 59 42.15 16.14 -15.65
N PRO A 60 41.22 16.51 -14.73
CA PRO A 60 41.30 17.82 -14.08
C PRO A 60 42.61 18.06 -13.33
N TRP A 61 43.22 17.02 -12.74
CA TRP A 61 44.49 17.15 -12.05
C TRP A 61 45.65 17.42 -13.02
N ILE A 62 45.70 16.76 -14.18
CA ILE A 62 46.70 17.05 -15.22
C ILE A 62 46.53 18.47 -15.75
N LEU A 63 45.28 18.94 -15.91
CA LEU A 63 44.98 20.30 -16.33
C LEU A 63 45.40 21.34 -15.29
N GLY A 64 45.19 21.05 -14.00
CA GLY A 64 45.62 21.92 -12.91
C GLY A 64 47.13 22.11 -12.81
N MET A 65 47.93 21.12 -13.23
CA MET A 65 49.39 21.28 -13.31
C MET A 65 49.83 22.31 -14.36
N ALA A 66 48.98 22.62 -15.34
CA ALA A 66 49.24 23.60 -16.41
C ALA A 66 48.53 24.94 -16.16
N ALA A 67 47.74 25.07 -15.09
CA ALA A 67 47.00 26.28 -14.76
C ALA A 67 47.86 27.26 -13.93
N PRO A 68 47.77 28.58 -14.17
CA PRO A 68 48.48 29.58 -13.37
C PRO A 68 47.93 29.66 -11.93
N PRO A 69 48.77 30.00 -10.92
CA PRO A 69 48.45 29.88 -9.49
C PRO A 69 47.46 30.92 -8.91
N THR A 70 46.87 31.83 -9.70
CA THR A 70 46.02 32.91 -9.17
C THR A 70 44.81 33.16 -10.05
N ILE A 71 43.68 32.54 -9.74
CA ILE A 71 42.37 33.04 -10.18
C ILE A 71 41.38 32.85 -9.03
N GLY A 72 41.23 33.93 -8.24
CA GLY A 72 40.08 34.08 -7.35
C GLY A 72 38.83 34.34 -8.17
N GLN A 73 37.69 33.98 -7.58
CA GLN A 73 36.31 33.97 -8.09
C GLN A 73 35.77 35.25 -8.78
N GLU A 74 36.58 36.27 -9.08
CA GLU A 74 36.10 37.62 -9.40
C GLU A 74 35.87 37.93 -10.89
N ASN A 75 36.28 37.11 -11.86
CA ASN A 75 36.28 37.56 -13.28
C ASN A 75 35.41 36.77 -14.30
N ILE A 76 34.51 35.87 -13.89
CA ILE A 76 33.69 35.10 -14.86
C ILE A 76 32.18 35.37 -14.74
N SER A 77 31.72 36.15 -13.75
CA SER A 77 30.30 36.53 -13.62
C SER A 77 29.78 37.46 -14.74
N SER A 78 30.66 37.96 -15.61
CA SER A 78 30.26 38.84 -16.73
C SER A 78 29.91 38.11 -18.04
N SER A 79 30.10 36.77 -18.14
CA SER A 79 29.70 35.99 -19.33
C SER A 79 28.45 35.13 -19.14
N GLU A 80 27.84 35.13 -17.94
CA GLU A 80 26.75 34.24 -17.53
C GLU A 80 25.37 34.51 -18.19
N GLN A 81 25.23 35.46 -19.12
CA GLN A 81 23.91 35.79 -19.71
C GLN A 81 23.78 35.67 -21.24
N SER A 82 24.86 35.36 -21.98
CA SER A 82 24.74 35.09 -23.41
C SER A 82 24.86 33.60 -23.69
N LYS A 83 23.78 32.95 -24.12
CA LYS A 83 23.89 31.67 -24.87
C LYS A 83 24.98 31.86 -25.93
N PRO A 84 26.04 31.04 -25.97
CA PRO A 84 27.06 31.21 -27.01
C PRO A 84 26.37 31.10 -28.37
N ALA A 85 26.67 32.05 -29.26
CA ALA A 85 26.12 32.02 -30.60
C ALA A 85 26.57 30.73 -31.30
N ALA A 86 25.62 29.93 -31.77
CA ALA A 86 25.92 28.70 -32.49
C ALA A 86 26.76 29.01 -33.75
N GLY A 87 27.86 28.28 -33.93
CA GLY A 87 28.70 28.29 -35.13
C GLY A 87 30.08 28.94 -34.95
N ILE A 88 30.69 29.35 -36.07
CA ILE A 88 32.06 29.89 -36.16
C ILE A 88 32.29 31.10 -35.24
N ARG A 89 31.24 31.81 -34.81
CA ARG A 89 31.30 32.91 -33.84
C ARG A 89 31.87 32.46 -32.48
N PHE A 90 31.49 31.28 -31.98
CA PHE A 90 32.08 30.69 -30.78
C PHE A 90 33.57 30.37 -30.96
N LEU A 91 34.00 29.92 -32.15
CA LEU A 91 35.42 29.72 -32.50
C LEU A 91 36.20 31.04 -32.57
N LEU A 92 35.53 32.15 -32.90
CA LEU A 92 36.12 33.50 -32.91
C LEU A 92 36.16 34.11 -31.50
N ASP A 93 35.12 33.89 -30.69
CA ASP A 93 35.09 34.28 -29.27
C ASP A 93 36.08 33.42 -28.44
N TRP A 94 36.34 32.19 -28.87
CA TRP A 94 37.40 31.30 -28.35
C TRP A 94 38.82 31.86 -28.56
N LEU A 95 39.06 32.57 -29.67
CA LEU A 95 40.31 33.31 -29.89
C LEU A 95 40.42 34.58 -29.01
N THR A 96 39.38 34.91 -28.25
CA THR A 96 39.31 36.09 -27.38
C THR A 96 39.21 35.77 -25.88
N LEU A 97 39.31 34.49 -25.49
CA LEU A 97 39.42 34.11 -24.07
C LEU A 97 40.64 34.78 -23.42
N PRO A 98 40.60 35.11 -22.12
CA PRO A 98 41.73 35.72 -21.43
C PRO A 98 42.99 34.84 -21.56
N PRO A 99 44.18 35.41 -21.85
CA PRO A 99 45.43 34.67 -22.09
C PRO A 99 45.85 33.69 -20.98
N ALA A 100 45.21 33.76 -19.80
CA ALA A 100 45.49 32.93 -18.63
C ALA A 100 45.07 31.45 -18.79
N TYR A 101 44.15 31.11 -19.69
CA TYR A 101 43.63 29.74 -19.86
C TYR A 101 44.08 29.02 -21.14
N ASP A 102 44.86 29.67 -22.01
CA ASP A 102 45.26 29.11 -23.31
C ASP A 102 45.98 27.76 -23.16
N ASN A 103 46.93 27.67 -22.22
CA ASN A 103 47.69 26.45 -21.98
C ASN A 103 46.83 25.30 -21.42
N VAL A 104 45.88 25.62 -20.53
CA VAL A 104 44.97 24.63 -19.92
C VAL A 104 44.02 24.07 -20.97
N LEU A 105 43.47 24.94 -21.83
CA LEU A 105 42.56 24.54 -22.90
C LEU A 105 43.30 23.72 -23.96
N ILE A 106 44.48 24.15 -24.40
CA ILE A 106 45.32 23.38 -25.34
C ILE A 106 45.60 21.97 -24.78
N LEU A 107 46.00 21.87 -23.51
CA LEU A 107 46.27 20.59 -22.86
C LEU A 107 45.00 19.73 -22.76
N PHE A 108 43.86 20.34 -22.45
CA PHE A 108 42.54 19.68 -22.45
C PHE A 108 42.22 19.05 -23.80
N PHE A 109 42.40 19.80 -24.90
CA PHE A 109 42.21 19.29 -26.25
C PHE A 109 43.16 18.14 -26.55
N ILE A 110 44.45 18.28 -26.23
CA ILE A 110 45.44 17.21 -26.45
C ILE A 110 45.03 15.93 -25.72
N LEU A 111 44.62 16.02 -24.46
CA LEU A 111 44.24 14.85 -23.65
C LEU A 111 42.94 14.19 -24.12
N ASN A 112 41.88 14.97 -24.32
CA ASN A 112 40.57 14.41 -24.69
C ASN A 112 40.56 13.87 -26.12
N TYR A 113 41.10 14.61 -27.08
CA TYR A 113 41.12 14.16 -28.47
C TYR A 113 42.24 13.15 -28.71
N GLY A 114 43.35 13.24 -27.97
CA GLY A 114 44.32 12.15 -27.87
C GLY A 114 43.68 10.84 -27.38
N ALA A 115 42.81 10.91 -26.37
CA ALA A 115 42.03 9.77 -25.92
C ALA A 115 41.04 9.28 -26.98
N LEU A 116 40.34 10.16 -27.69
CA LEU A 116 39.42 9.78 -28.78
C LEU A 116 40.15 9.07 -29.94
N LEU A 117 41.33 9.57 -30.34
CA LEU A 117 42.20 8.92 -31.32
C LEU A 117 42.70 7.57 -30.79
N GLY A 118 43.09 7.52 -29.52
CA GLY A 118 43.45 6.30 -28.80
C GLY A 118 42.32 5.28 -28.79
N PHE A 119 41.07 5.73 -28.60
CA PHE A 119 39.89 4.89 -28.73
C PHE A 119 39.77 4.35 -30.15
N GLY A 120 39.79 5.19 -31.18
CA GLY A 120 39.69 4.74 -32.57
C GLY A 120 40.74 3.68 -32.91
N TRP A 121 41.98 3.88 -32.46
CA TRP A 121 43.08 2.93 -32.67
C TRP A 121 42.91 1.63 -31.88
N THR A 122 42.56 1.69 -30.59
CA THR A 122 42.33 0.50 -29.76
C THR A 122 41.10 -0.28 -30.20
N PHE A 123 40.03 0.39 -30.57
CA PHE A 123 38.81 -0.20 -31.13
C PHE A 123 39.09 -0.90 -32.45
N TRP A 124 39.83 -0.27 -33.37
CA TRP A 124 40.26 -0.91 -34.62
C TRP A 124 41.08 -2.18 -34.36
N ARG A 125 42.03 -2.13 -33.42
CA ARG A 125 42.82 -3.30 -33.00
C ARG A 125 41.95 -4.40 -32.40
N LEU A 126 40.93 -4.03 -31.63
CA LEU A 126 39.98 -4.96 -31.00
C LEU A 126 39.06 -5.61 -32.04
N ALA A 127 38.48 -4.83 -32.96
CA ALA A 127 37.66 -5.32 -34.07
C ALA A 127 38.46 -6.29 -34.98
N ARG A 128 39.73 -5.96 -35.25
CA ARG A 128 40.65 -6.83 -36.01
C ARG A 128 40.99 -8.11 -35.25
N HIS A 129 41.21 -8.03 -33.93
CA HIS A 129 41.43 -9.21 -33.09
C HIS A 129 40.23 -10.17 -33.10
N PHE A 130 39.02 -9.63 -33.19
CA PHE A 130 37.78 -10.41 -33.32
C PHE A 130 37.40 -10.81 -34.76
N HIS A 131 38.28 -10.55 -35.74
CA HIS A 131 38.10 -10.96 -37.14
C HIS A 131 36.80 -10.45 -37.79
N LEU A 132 36.32 -9.27 -37.37
CA LEU A 132 35.15 -8.63 -38.00
C LEU A 132 35.49 -8.17 -39.43
N PRO A 133 34.54 -8.28 -40.39
CA PRO A 133 34.75 -7.81 -41.75
C PRO A 133 34.82 -6.28 -41.80
N HIS A 134 35.81 -5.74 -42.51
CA HIS A 134 36.05 -4.29 -42.64
C HIS A 134 36.18 -3.54 -41.29
N PRO A 135 37.15 -3.91 -40.42
CA PRO A 135 37.32 -3.26 -39.13
C PRO A 135 37.54 -1.75 -39.26
N GLU A 136 38.17 -1.29 -40.34
CA GLU A 136 38.34 0.13 -40.66
C GLU A 136 37.01 0.89 -40.79
N ARG A 137 36.00 0.29 -41.45
CA ARG A 137 34.69 0.93 -41.64
C ARG A 137 33.90 0.95 -40.33
N LEU A 138 34.00 -0.13 -39.55
CA LEU A 138 33.36 -0.21 -38.25
C LEU A 138 33.94 0.81 -37.28
N THR A 139 35.26 1.02 -37.29
CA THR A 139 35.90 2.09 -36.50
C THR A 139 35.44 3.48 -36.93
N ILE A 140 35.35 3.74 -38.24
CA ILE A 140 34.85 5.03 -38.74
C ILE A 140 33.40 5.24 -38.29
N LEU A 141 32.53 4.23 -38.40
CA LEU A 141 31.16 4.30 -37.90
C LEU A 141 31.11 4.51 -36.39
N ALA A 142 31.97 3.83 -35.62
CA ALA A 142 32.08 4.00 -34.18
C ALA A 142 32.49 5.43 -33.79
N LEU A 143 33.35 6.08 -34.57
CA LEU A 143 33.73 7.47 -34.33
C LEU A 143 32.64 8.46 -34.80
N LEU A 144 32.01 8.18 -35.95
CA LEU A 144 30.92 9.02 -36.47
C LEU A 144 29.69 9.00 -35.57
N PHE A 145 29.36 7.89 -34.93
CA PHE A 145 28.18 7.80 -34.06
C PHE A 145 28.38 8.61 -32.75
N LEU A 146 29.63 8.84 -32.34
CA LEU A 146 29.95 9.76 -31.24
C LEU A 146 29.72 11.25 -31.61
N LEU A 147 29.46 11.56 -32.88
CA LEU A 147 29.04 12.90 -33.36
C LEU A 147 27.54 13.16 -33.23
N HIS A 148 26.76 12.19 -32.75
CA HIS A 148 25.31 12.35 -32.62
C HIS A 148 24.98 13.40 -31.53
N PRO A 149 23.98 14.29 -31.72
CA PRO A 149 23.63 15.38 -30.77
C PRO A 149 23.43 14.92 -29.32
N VAL A 150 22.95 13.69 -29.13
CA VAL A 150 22.76 13.04 -27.83
C VAL A 150 24.06 12.91 -27.02
N PHE A 151 25.20 12.67 -27.68
CA PHE A 151 26.50 12.57 -27.02
C PHE A 151 27.21 13.91 -26.86
N LEU A 152 26.69 14.96 -27.52
CA LEU A 152 27.28 16.30 -27.50
C LEU A 152 26.62 17.16 -26.43
N SER A 153 25.30 17.14 -26.28
CA SER A 153 24.55 18.02 -25.36
C SER A 153 25.07 18.04 -23.90
N HIS A 154 25.54 16.91 -23.39
CA HIS A 154 26.01 16.77 -22.02
C HIS A 154 27.40 16.12 -22.02
N GLY A 155 28.48 16.84 -22.33
CA GLY A 155 29.86 16.29 -22.35
C GLY A 155 30.73 16.77 -21.19
N TYR A 156 31.49 15.89 -20.55
CA TYR A 156 32.48 16.24 -19.50
C TYR A 156 33.92 15.93 -19.90
N VAL A 157 34.88 16.54 -19.20
CA VAL A 157 36.31 16.49 -19.49
C VAL A 157 36.98 15.11 -19.38
N TYR A 158 36.30 14.12 -18.81
CA TYR A 158 36.82 12.75 -18.59
C TYR A 158 36.11 11.69 -19.45
N ASP A 159 35.18 12.09 -20.32
CA ASP A 159 34.32 11.16 -21.06
C ASP A 159 35.09 10.38 -22.15
N TYR A 160 35.85 11.04 -23.04
CA TYR A 160 36.67 10.33 -24.03
C TYR A 160 37.81 9.51 -23.42
N PRO A 161 38.51 9.99 -22.37
CA PRO A 161 39.42 9.15 -21.58
C PRO A 161 38.75 7.91 -21.00
N THR A 162 37.50 8.00 -20.52
CA THR A 162 36.74 6.82 -20.07
C THR A 162 36.58 5.83 -21.22
N LEU A 163 36.09 6.31 -22.35
CA LEU A 163 35.81 5.50 -23.53
C LEU A 163 37.09 4.81 -24.09
N PHE A 164 38.23 5.52 -24.06
CA PHE A 164 39.55 4.97 -24.38
C PHE A 164 40.03 3.92 -23.39
N LEU A 165 40.07 4.24 -22.08
CA LEU A 165 40.61 3.35 -21.05
C LEU A 165 39.81 2.05 -20.97
N TRP A 166 38.48 2.12 -21.10
CA TRP A 166 37.63 0.94 -21.17
C TRP A 166 37.93 0.08 -22.40
N THR A 167 38.07 0.68 -23.58
CA THR A 167 38.39 -0.06 -24.81
C THR A 167 39.80 -0.66 -24.76
N TRP A 168 40.76 0.05 -24.15
CA TRP A 168 42.11 -0.43 -23.96
C TRP A 168 42.18 -1.60 -22.96
N PHE A 169 41.40 -1.52 -21.88
CA PHE A 169 41.24 -2.63 -20.94
C PHE A 169 40.70 -3.89 -21.62
N LEU A 170 39.68 -3.76 -22.48
CA LEU A 170 39.15 -4.88 -23.26
C LEU A 170 40.19 -5.48 -24.21
N LEU A 171 40.98 -4.64 -24.88
CA LEU A 171 42.07 -5.12 -25.74
C LEU A 171 43.16 -5.84 -24.95
N ALA A 172 43.52 -5.35 -23.76
CA ALA A 172 44.48 -6.01 -22.87
C ALA A 172 43.96 -7.39 -22.42
N LEU A 173 42.69 -7.50 -22.04
CA LEU A 173 42.06 -8.78 -21.68
C LEU A 173 41.97 -9.74 -22.88
N ALA A 174 41.61 -9.24 -24.07
CA ALA A 174 41.54 -10.04 -25.30
C ALA A 174 42.92 -10.63 -25.65
N ARG A 175 43.99 -9.87 -25.41
CA ARG A 175 45.39 -10.29 -25.63
C ARG A 175 46.02 -11.02 -24.45
N LYS A 176 45.26 -11.27 -23.38
CA LYS A 176 45.74 -11.91 -22.14
C LYS A 176 46.91 -11.17 -21.47
N GLN A 177 46.98 -9.85 -21.63
CA GLN A 177 48.00 -8.98 -21.03
C GLN A 177 47.55 -8.53 -19.63
N LEU A 178 47.59 -9.47 -18.66
CA LEU A 178 47.00 -9.27 -17.33
C LEU A 178 47.69 -8.16 -16.52
N GLY A 179 49.01 -8.02 -16.61
CA GLY A 179 49.74 -6.94 -15.95
C GLY A 179 49.32 -5.55 -16.46
N LEU A 180 49.18 -5.40 -17.78
CA LEU A 180 48.68 -4.17 -18.40
C LEU A 180 47.25 -3.86 -17.94
N SER A 181 46.40 -4.88 -17.79
CA SER A 181 45.03 -4.70 -17.30
C SER A 181 44.96 -4.10 -15.89
N LEU A 182 45.89 -4.44 -14.99
CA LEU A 182 45.97 -3.86 -13.64
C LEU A 182 46.34 -2.37 -13.69
N GLY A 183 47.30 -2.00 -14.53
CA GLY A 183 47.69 -0.61 -14.74
C GLY A 183 46.54 0.24 -15.31
N ILE A 184 45.78 -0.32 -16.26
CA ILE A 184 44.62 0.38 -16.84
C ILE A 184 43.51 0.56 -15.79
N VAL A 185 43.23 -0.44 -14.95
CA VAL A 185 42.24 -0.31 -13.85
C VAL A 185 42.63 0.82 -12.89
N ALA A 186 43.92 0.93 -12.54
CA ALA A 186 44.42 2.01 -11.68
C ALA A 186 44.24 3.40 -12.31
N LEU A 187 44.48 3.55 -13.62
CA LEU A 187 44.24 4.80 -14.33
C LEU A 187 42.73 5.10 -14.46
N ALA A 188 41.92 4.09 -14.74
CA ALA A 188 40.49 4.24 -14.96
C ALA A 188 39.74 4.68 -13.69
N ILE A 189 40.10 4.15 -12.51
CA ILE A 189 39.46 4.55 -11.25
C ILE A 189 39.78 6.01 -10.86
N LEU A 190 40.95 6.52 -11.23
CA LEU A 190 41.28 7.95 -11.06
C LEU A 190 40.51 8.83 -12.04
N ASN A 191 40.09 8.29 -13.19
CA ASN A 191 39.37 9.04 -14.21
C ASN A 191 37.87 9.14 -13.91
N LYS A 192 37.22 8.01 -13.60
CA LYS A 192 35.79 7.94 -13.36
C LYS A 192 35.46 6.78 -12.42
N GLU A 193 34.59 7.04 -11.45
CA GLU A 193 34.20 6.10 -10.40
C GLU A 193 33.57 4.80 -10.95
N THR A 194 32.90 4.88 -12.10
CA THR A 194 32.29 3.71 -12.77
C THR A 194 33.31 2.64 -13.20
N ALA A 195 34.61 2.96 -13.23
CA ALA A 195 35.69 1.99 -13.42
C ALA A 195 35.70 0.87 -12.35
N LEU A 196 35.00 1.07 -11.22
CA LEU A 196 34.75 0.03 -10.22
C LEU A 196 34.09 -1.23 -10.80
N LEU A 197 33.47 -1.13 -11.98
CA LEU A 197 32.81 -2.24 -12.66
C LEU A 197 33.78 -3.12 -13.49
N MET A 198 35.01 -2.67 -13.77
CA MET A 198 35.98 -3.45 -14.55
C MET A 198 36.29 -4.85 -13.98
N PRO A 199 36.43 -5.07 -12.65
CA PRO A 199 36.61 -6.39 -12.06
C PRO A 199 35.47 -7.37 -12.39
N LEU A 200 34.24 -6.90 -12.63
CA LEU A 200 33.11 -7.76 -12.99
C LEU A 200 33.27 -8.41 -14.38
N ILE A 201 33.96 -7.73 -15.31
CA ILE A 201 34.33 -8.34 -16.60
C ILE A 201 35.26 -9.51 -16.34
N TRP A 202 36.29 -9.33 -15.49
CA TRP A 202 37.22 -10.41 -15.16
C TRP A 202 36.55 -11.53 -14.36
N LEU A 203 35.65 -11.23 -13.44
CA LEU A 203 34.86 -12.21 -12.69
C LEU A 203 34.10 -13.17 -13.63
N SER A 204 33.54 -12.65 -14.72
CA SER A 204 32.78 -13.46 -15.67
C SER A 204 33.65 -14.12 -16.76
N TYR A 205 34.68 -13.44 -17.24
CA TYR A 205 35.53 -13.90 -18.35
C TYR A 205 36.74 -14.73 -17.89
N GLY A 206 37.39 -14.32 -16.80
CA GLY A 206 38.73 -14.75 -16.42
C GLY A 206 38.84 -16.22 -15.99
N TRP A 207 37.80 -16.78 -15.38
CA TRP A 207 37.83 -18.17 -14.87
C TRP A 207 38.06 -19.19 -15.99
N GLN A 208 37.62 -18.88 -17.20
CA GLN A 208 37.77 -19.74 -18.37
C GLN A 208 39.12 -19.58 -19.09
N GLN A 209 39.93 -18.58 -18.72
CA GLN A 209 41.09 -18.15 -19.50
C GLN A 209 42.43 -18.50 -18.86
N VAL A 210 42.46 -18.67 -17.54
CA VAL A 210 43.68 -18.93 -16.75
C VAL A 210 43.43 -19.94 -15.64
N THR A 211 44.49 -20.42 -14.98
CA THR A 211 44.38 -21.32 -13.83
C THR A 211 43.70 -20.64 -12.64
N ALA A 212 43.02 -21.41 -11.79
CA ALA A 212 42.27 -20.88 -10.64
C ALA A 212 43.11 -19.95 -9.73
N LYS A 213 44.39 -20.29 -9.48
CA LYS A 213 45.31 -19.45 -8.69
C LYS A 213 45.54 -18.08 -9.34
N ARG A 214 45.83 -18.04 -10.64
CA ARG A 214 46.03 -16.78 -11.39
C ARG A 214 44.73 -15.99 -11.56
N TYR A 215 43.60 -16.68 -11.71
CA TYR A 215 42.30 -16.06 -11.79
C TYR A 215 41.99 -15.23 -10.53
N TRP A 216 42.09 -15.88 -9.36
CA TRP A 216 41.81 -15.23 -8.08
C TRP A 216 42.84 -14.15 -7.77
N SER A 217 44.13 -14.35 -8.06
CA SER A 217 45.14 -13.32 -7.81
C SER A 217 44.88 -12.02 -8.60
N VAL A 218 44.46 -12.13 -9.86
CA VAL A 218 44.13 -10.96 -10.69
C VAL A 218 42.84 -10.30 -10.22
N LEU A 219 41.82 -11.08 -9.87
CA LEU A 219 40.55 -10.54 -9.37
C LEU A 219 40.75 -9.78 -8.05
N VAL A 220 41.51 -10.35 -7.12
CA VAL A 220 41.85 -9.71 -5.84
C VAL A 220 42.68 -8.46 -6.08
N ALA A 221 43.70 -8.50 -6.96
CA ALA A 221 44.50 -7.34 -7.29
C ALA A 221 43.67 -6.20 -7.91
N GLN A 222 42.80 -6.50 -8.88
CA GLN A 222 41.90 -5.51 -9.48
C GLN A 222 40.95 -4.90 -8.44
N SER A 223 40.36 -5.74 -7.58
CA SER A 223 39.44 -5.29 -6.53
C SER A 223 40.15 -4.43 -5.47
N ALA A 224 41.38 -4.79 -5.10
CA ALA A 224 42.20 -4.02 -4.17
C ALA A 224 42.59 -2.65 -4.75
N ILE A 225 42.96 -2.58 -6.03
CA ILE A 225 43.26 -1.32 -6.73
C ILE A 225 42.03 -0.41 -6.74
N VAL A 226 40.86 -0.95 -7.10
CA VAL A 226 39.60 -0.19 -7.12
C VAL A 226 39.26 0.31 -5.72
N PHE A 227 39.30 -0.56 -4.72
CA PHE A 227 38.95 -0.21 -3.34
C PHE A 227 39.90 0.86 -2.78
N ALA A 228 41.21 0.70 -2.98
CA ALA A 228 42.21 1.67 -2.53
C ALA A 228 42.03 3.03 -3.23
N GLY A 229 41.90 3.03 -4.57
CA GLY A 229 41.70 4.25 -5.35
C GLY A 229 40.43 4.99 -4.94
N TRP A 230 39.31 4.27 -4.83
CA TRP A 230 38.03 4.86 -4.42
C TRP A 230 38.06 5.40 -2.98
N SER A 231 38.68 4.67 -2.06
CA SER A 231 38.81 5.10 -0.65
C SER A 231 39.68 6.36 -0.52
N ILE A 232 40.80 6.42 -1.27
CA ILE A 232 41.68 7.60 -1.28
C ILE A 232 40.95 8.82 -1.84
N ILE A 233 40.28 8.68 -2.99
CA ILE A 233 39.52 9.78 -3.61
C ILE A 233 38.42 10.27 -2.66
N THR A 234 37.64 9.35 -2.09
CA THR A 234 36.53 9.69 -1.18
C THR A 234 37.04 10.39 0.07
N TRP A 235 38.19 9.96 0.61
CA TRP A 235 38.81 10.59 1.77
C TRP A 235 39.37 11.97 1.46
N LEU A 236 40.03 12.16 0.31
CA LEU A 236 40.62 13.43 -0.12
C LEU A 236 39.55 14.53 -0.27
N TYR A 237 38.37 14.20 -0.80
CA TYR A 237 37.31 15.17 -1.08
C TYR A 237 36.14 15.12 -0.09
N ARG A 238 36.32 14.53 1.09
CA ARG A 238 35.24 14.39 2.09
C ARG A 238 34.67 15.73 2.57
N HIS A 239 35.43 16.80 2.43
CA HIS A 239 35.08 18.16 2.87
C HIS A 239 34.38 18.98 1.78
N ASN A 240 34.29 18.47 0.54
CA ASN A 240 33.55 19.11 -0.53
C ASN A 240 32.03 18.91 -0.35
N GLU A 241 31.24 19.91 -0.73
CA GLU A 241 29.78 19.87 -0.64
C GLU A 241 29.18 18.78 -1.54
N GLY A 242 27.98 18.28 -1.22
CA GLY A 242 27.29 17.20 -1.94
C GLY A 242 27.45 15.80 -1.33
N GLY A 243 26.65 14.85 -1.82
CA GLY A 243 26.60 13.47 -1.34
C GLY A 243 27.51 12.50 -2.13
N LEU A 244 27.60 11.25 -1.66
CA LEU A 244 28.32 10.19 -2.40
C LEU A 244 27.62 9.83 -3.73
N PHE A 245 26.30 10.01 -3.78
CA PHE A 245 25.45 9.76 -4.94
C PHE A 245 24.35 10.82 -5.01
N GLU A 246 23.86 11.15 -6.21
CA GLU A 246 22.65 11.94 -6.41
C GLU A 246 21.53 11.01 -6.88
N PHE A 247 20.42 10.90 -6.14
CA PHE A 247 19.33 9.99 -6.49
C PHE A 247 18.32 10.68 -7.43
N ASN A 248 18.13 10.12 -8.63
CA ASN A 248 17.33 10.70 -9.71
C ASN A 248 16.17 9.80 -10.18
N LEU A 249 15.86 8.71 -9.46
CA LEU A 249 14.85 7.72 -9.86
C LEU A 249 13.46 8.35 -10.09
N ALA A 250 13.04 9.26 -9.22
CA ALA A 250 11.74 9.94 -9.34
C ALA A 250 11.63 10.74 -10.66
N ILE A 251 12.73 11.37 -11.09
CA ILE A 251 12.80 12.17 -12.32
C ILE A 251 12.73 11.24 -13.55
N HIS A 252 13.46 10.12 -13.55
CA HIS A 252 13.34 9.10 -14.60
C HIS A 252 11.92 8.56 -14.72
N LEU A 253 11.26 8.28 -13.59
CA LEU A 253 9.89 7.77 -13.60
C LEU A 253 8.89 8.80 -14.15
N ALA A 254 9.03 10.08 -13.78
CA ALA A 254 8.18 11.15 -14.30
C ALA A 254 8.39 11.36 -15.81
N GLN A 255 9.64 11.35 -16.28
CA GLN A 255 9.97 11.67 -17.67
C GLN A 255 9.74 10.50 -18.63
N TYR A 256 10.08 9.26 -18.25
CA TYR A 256 9.74 8.10 -19.07
C TYR A 256 8.28 7.68 -18.97
N GLY A 257 7.57 8.12 -17.92
CA GLY A 257 6.12 8.00 -17.84
C GLY A 257 5.41 8.84 -18.90
N SER A 258 5.94 10.03 -19.21
CA SER A 258 5.41 10.90 -20.26
C SER A 258 5.87 10.51 -21.67
N GLU A 259 7.09 9.96 -21.82
CA GLU A 259 7.66 9.58 -23.12
C GLU A 259 8.23 8.13 -23.15
N PRO A 260 7.39 7.08 -23.01
CA PRO A 260 7.87 5.71 -22.86
C PRO A 260 8.49 5.11 -24.13
N LEU A 261 8.21 5.71 -25.29
CA LEU A 261 8.54 5.16 -26.60
C LEU A 261 10.05 5.10 -26.83
N VAL A 262 10.78 6.13 -26.40
CA VAL A 262 12.24 6.25 -26.58
C VAL A 262 13.01 5.17 -25.80
N PRO A 263 12.85 5.01 -24.47
CA PRO A 263 13.54 3.96 -23.73
C PRO A 263 13.09 2.55 -24.16
N ALA A 264 11.81 2.36 -24.51
CA ALA A 264 11.33 1.07 -25.01
C ALA A 264 12.00 0.67 -26.33
N VAL A 265 12.09 1.58 -27.30
CA VAL A 265 12.76 1.34 -28.58
C VAL A 265 14.25 1.05 -28.38
N LEU A 266 14.93 1.77 -27.49
CA LEU A 266 16.34 1.51 -27.18
C LEU A 266 16.55 0.15 -26.53
N LEU A 267 15.72 -0.23 -25.54
CA LEU A 267 15.80 -1.53 -24.89
C LEU A 267 15.52 -2.68 -25.87
N VAL A 268 14.48 -2.54 -26.69
CA VAL A 268 14.16 -3.51 -27.76
C VAL A 268 15.29 -3.56 -28.79
N GLY A 269 15.84 -2.42 -29.20
CA GLY A 269 16.95 -2.32 -30.13
C GLY A 269 18.21 -3.02 -29.61
N ILE A 270 18.61 -2.76 -28.37
CA ILE A 270 19.73 -3.43 -27.70
C ILE A 270 19.45 -4.93 -27.54
N PHE A 271 18.23 -5.31 -27.16
CA PHE A 271 17.85 -6.72 -27.03
C PHE A 271 17.95 -7.45 -28.37
N LEU A 272 17.40 -6.88 -29.44
CA LEU A 272 17.47 -7.45 -30.79
C LEU A 272 18.92 -7.53 -31.27
N LEU A 273 19.70 -6.48 -31.07
CA LEU A 273 21.14 -6.44 -31.39
C LEU A 273 21.89 -7.58 -30.71
N LEU A 274 21.71 -7.70 -29.39
CA LEU A 274 22.31 -8.77 -28.60
C LEU A 274 21.82 -10.12 -29.10
N ALA A 275 20.52 -10.36 -29.24
CA ALA A 275 19.97 -11.64 -29.71
C ALA A 275 20.49 -12.04 -31.11
N MET A 276 20.69 -11.06 -32.00
CA MET A 276 21.24 -11.30 -33.34
C MET A 276 22.72 -11.63 -33.31
N ALA A 277 23.52 -10.92 -32.53
CA ALA A 277 24.97 -11.06 -32.49
C ALA A 277 25.46 -12.15 -31.51
N TRP A 278 24.68 -12.47 -30.48
CA TRP A 278 25.02 -13.43 -29.41
C TRP A 278 25.59 -14.76 -29.91
N PRO A 279 25.08 -15.38 -31.00
CA PRO A 279 25.58 -16.67 -31.44
C PRO A 279 27.03 -16.71 -31.87
N ILE A 280 27.51 -15.60 -32.41
CA ILE A 280 28.85 -15.51 -33.01
C ILE A 280 29.76 -14.56 -32.24
N ALA A 281 29.22 -13.85 -31.24
CA ALA A 281 29.99 -12.98 -30.37
C ALA A 281 30.97 -13.79 -29.50
N PRO A 282 32.23 -13.32 -29.35
CA PRO A 282 33.25 -13.98 -28.55
C PRO A 282 32.93 -13.89 -27.04
N PRO A 283 33.47 -14.80 -26.20
CA PRO A 283 33.16 -14.86 -24.76
C PRO A 283 33.41 -13.54 -24.01
N LEU A 284 34.51 -12.83 -24.34
CA LEU A 284 34.81 -11.53 -23.73
C LEU A 284 33.70 -10.50 -24.00
N LEU A 285 33.15 -10.46 -25.22
CA LEU A 285 32.09 -9.52 -25.58
C LEU A 285 30.77 -9.84 -24.86
N LYS A 286 30.47 -11.14 -24.72
CA LYS A 286 29.32 -11.64 -23.93
C LYS A 286 29.43 -11.26 -22.46
N SER A 287 30.62 -11.35 -21.88
CA SER A 287 30.92 -10.87 -20.52
C SER A 287 30.69 -9.36 -20.38
N CYS A 288 31.02 -8.56 -21.40
CA CYS A 288 30.76 -7.11 -21.38
C CYS A 288 29.27 -6.79 -21.41
N ALA A 289 28.45 -7.59 -22.11
CA ALA A 289 27.00 -7.38 -22.13
C ALA A 289 26.35 -7.52 -20.74
N LEU A 290 26.95 -8.28 -19.82
CA LEU A 290 26.48 -8.39 -18.43
C LEU A 290 26.57 -7.05 -17.68
N LEU A 291 27.45 -6.13 -18.11
CA LEU A 291 27.59 -4.81 -17.50
C LEU A 291 26.42 -3.88 -17.81
N LEU A 292 25.63 -4.15 -18.86
CA LEU A 292 24.43 -3.36 -19.16
C LEU A 292 23.47 -3.34 -17.97
N LEU A 293 23.39 -4.42 -17.19
CA LEU A 293 22.48 -4.50 -16.05
C LEU A 293 22.90 -3.59 -14.89
N PRO A 294 24.10 -3.71 -14.29
CA PRO A 294 24.53 -2.79 -13.24
C PRO A 294 24.65 -1.34 -13.74
N LEU A 295 25.07 -1.10 -15.00
CA LEU A 295 25.10 0.26 -15.55
C LEU A 295 23.70 0.86 -15.71
N SER A 296 22.72 0.08 -16.19
CA SER A 296 21.33 0.55 -16.28
C SER A 296 20.74 0.81 -14.89
N GLY A 297 21.09 0.00 -13.89
CA GLY A 297 20.70 0.24 -12.50
C GLY A 297 21.30 1.55 -11.95
N LEU A 298 22.62 1.76 -12.15
CA LEU A 298 23.28 3.01 -11.77
C LEU A 298 22.70 4.21 -12.51
N TYR A 299 22.38 4.06 -13.79
CA TYR A 299 21.75 5.11 -14.60
C TYR A 299 20.36 5.49 -14.08
N LEU A 300 19.49 4.50 -13.82
CA LEU A 300 18.13 4.74 -13.32
C LEU A 300 18.13 5.34 -11.92
N LEU A 301 19.06 4.93 -11.06
CA LEU A 301 19.13 5.43 -9.68
C LEU A 301 19.84 6.78 -9.59
N PHE A 302 20.92 6.98 -10.37
CA PHE A 302 21.85 8.08 -10.16
C PHE A 302 22.15 8.95 -11.38
N GLY A 303 21.84 8.51 -12.59
CA GLY A 303 22.03 9.30 -13.82
C GLY A 303 20.88 10.27 -14.06
N TRP A 304 21.05 11.21 -14.99
CA TRP A 304 19.96 12.07 -15.46
C TRP A 304 19.18 11.42 -16.64
N PRO A 305 17.86 11.68 -16.78
CA PRO A 305 17.10 11.20 -17.93
C PRO A 305 17.72 11.63 -19.26
N TYR A 306 17.73 10.72 -20.23
CA TYR A 306 18.37 10.88 -21.54
C TYR A 306 19.89 11.16 -21.54
N GLU A 307 20.56 11.11 -20.39
CA GLU A 307 22.03 11.22 -20.27
C GLU A 307 22.75 9.92 -20.71
N PHE A 308 22.63 9.57 -22.00
CA PHE A 308 23.15 8.29 -22.52
C PHE A 308 24.69 8.18 -22.51
N ARG A 309 25.43 9.27 -22.22
CA ARG A 309 26.89 9.24 -22.03
C ARG A 309 27.32 8.35 -20.85
N VAL A 310 26.42 8.05 -19.91
CA VAL A 310 26.65 7.11 -18.79
C VAL A 310 26.94 5.67 -19.30
N PHE A 311 26.73 5.40 -20.58
CA PHE A 311 26.99 4.10 -21.21
C PHE A 311 28.29 4.05 -22.06
N TYR A 312 29.20 5.02 -21.94
CA TYR A 312 30.50 5.02 -22.63
C TYR A 312 31.35 3.77 -22.34
N GLU A 313 31.18 3.20 -21.17
CA GLU A 313 31.81 1.99 -20.66
C GLU A 313 31.44 0.74 -21.48
N VAL A 314 30.23 0.74 -22.07
CA VAL A 314 29.70 -0.36 -22.90
C VAL A 314 29.55 0.00 -24.38
N TYR A 315 29.90 1.23 -24.76
CA TYR A 315 29.81 1.72 -26.13
C TYR A 315 30.59 0.84 -27.11
N ALA A 316 31.88 0.61 -26.85
CA ALA A 316 32.73 -0.22 -27.70
C ALA A 316 32.19 -1.66 -27.85
N PRO A 317 31.81 -2.35 -26.75
CA PRO A 317 31.12 -3.64 -26.85
C PRO A 317 29.86 -3.62 -27.72
N LEU A 318 28.98 -2.63 -27.57
CA LEU A 318 27.72 -2.52 -28.33
C LEU A 318 27.97 -2.35 -29.83
N VAL A 319 28.93 -1.52 -30.22
CA VAL A 319 29.28 -1.35 -31.65
C VAL A 319 29.89 -2.62 -32.24
N LEU A 320 30.70 -3.35 -31.46
CA LEU A 320 31.21 -4.66 -31.88
C LEU A 320 30.08 -5.68 -32.05
N PHE A 321 29.08 -5.69 -31.15
CA PHE A 321 27.88 -6.51 -31.31
C PHE A 321 27.13 -6.15 -32.59
N ALA A 322 27.01 -4.87 -32.94
CA ALA A 322 26.43 -4.46 -34.24
C ALA A 322 27.23 -5.02 -35.43
N GLY A 323 28.56 -4.97 -35.37
CA GLY A 323 29.42 -5.58 -36.38
C GLY A 323 29.15 -7.08 -36.56
N PHE A 324 29.00 -7.83 -35.47
CA PHE A 324 28.62 -9.24 -35.50
C PHE A 324 27.20 -9.45 -36.05
N ALA A 325 26.21 -8.68 -35.60
CA ALA A 325 24.84 -8.78 -36.14
C ALA A 325 24.83 -8.59 -37.67
N ILE A 326 25.54 -7.58 -38.18
CA ILE A 326 25.69 -7.32 -39.62
C ILE A 326 26.37 -8.50 -40.32
N GLN A 327 27.47 -9.02 -39.77
CA GLN A 327 28.16 -10.19 -40.32
C GLN A 327 27.21 -11.40 -40.44
N ARG A 328 26.37 -11.64 -39.43
CA ARG A 328 25.38 -12.73 -39.46
C ARG A 328 24.35 -12.54 -40.55
N ILE A 329 23.81 -11.32 -40.72
CA ILE A 329 22.84 -10.99 -41.77
C ILE A 329 23.45 -11.22 -43.16
N LEU A 330 24.69 -10.78 -43.36
CA LEU A 330 25.41 -10.92 -44.64
C LEU A 330 25.71 -12.39 -44.97
N VAL A 331 26.07 -13.22 -43.97
CA VAL A 331 26.29 -14.65 -44.16
C VAL A 331 24.98 -15.38 -44.51
N VAL A 332 23.88 -15.08 -43.81
CA VAL A 332 22.56 -15.66 -44.12
C VAL A 332 22.08 -15.28 -45.52
N ARG A 333 22.30 -14.02 -45.96
CA ARG A 333 22.01 -13.58 -47.33
C ARG A 333 22.86 -14.30 -48.38
N LYS A 334 24.18 -14.46 -48.16
CA LYS A 334 25.05 -15.23 -49.06
C LYS A 334 24.64 -16.69 -49.15
N PHE A 335 24.23 -17.31 -48.03
CA PHE A 335 23.74 -18.69 -48.01
C PHE A 335 22.40 -18.84 -48.75
N ALA A 336 21.50 -17.87 -48.60
CA ALA A 336 20.22 -17.83 -49.34
C ALA A 336 20.42 -17.59 -50.86
N GLN A 337 21.43 -16.81 -51.25
CA GLN A 337 21.79 -16.60 -52.66
C GLN A 337 22.51 -17.81 -53.28
N ASN A 338 23.42 -18.46 -52.53
CA ASN A 338 24.08 -19.69 -53.00
C ASN A 338 23.11 -20.88 -53.11
N ASN A 339 22.13 -21.01 -52.21
CA ASN A 339 21.06 -22.02 -52.34
C ASN A 339 20.13 -21.79 -53.55
N LYS A 340 20.04 -20.56 -54.07
CA LYS A 340 19.36 -20.29 -55.36
C LYS A 340 20.21 -20.69 -56.57
N ARG A 341 21.55 -20.68 -56.47
CA ARG A 341 22.47 -21.12 -57.54
C ARG A 341 22.71 -22.64 -57.54
N GLN A 342 22.75 -23.28 -56.36
CA GLN A 342 23.00 -24.72 -56.21
C GLN A 342 21.78 -25.62 -56.47
N ARG A 343 20.58 -25.06 -56.64
CA ARG A 343 19.39 -25.84 -57.07
C ARG A 343 19.42 -26.27 -58.55
N SER A 344 20.49 -26.00 -59.29
CA SER A 344 20.64 -26.36 -60.71
C SER A 344 21.65 -27.48 -61.00
N LEU A 345 22.41 -27.97 -60.00
CA LEU A 345 23.39 -29.04 -60.21
C LEU A 345 23.42 -30.01 -59.02
N THR A 346 22.73 -31.13 -59.22
CA THR A 346 22.92 -32.50 -58.70
C THR A 346 23.22 -32.79 -57.22
N GLU A 347 22.48 -33.82 -56.78
CA GLU A 347 22.66 -34.80 -55.71
C GLU A 347 24.10 -35.05 -55.21
N SER A 348 24.15 -35.43 -53.93
CA SER A 348 25.31 -35.76 -53.07
C SER A 348 25.91 -34.57 -52.29
N ALA A 349 25.48 -34.43 -51.02
CA ALA A 349 26.15 -33.61 -50.02
C ALA A 349 26.43 -34.47 -48.77
N PRO A 350 27.70 -34.59 -48.33
CA PRO A 350 28.04 -35.32 -47.12
C PRO A 350 27.88 -34.46 -45.85
N ALA A 351 27.64 -35.17 -44.74
CA ALA A 351 27.98 -34.87 -43.35
C ALA A 351 28.07 -33.39 -42.87
N THR A 352 27.02 -32.99 -42.14
CA THR A 352 27.09 -32.27 -40.85
C THR A 352 28.20 -31.24 -40.65
N LEU A 353 27.93 -29.98 -40.98
CA LEU A 353 28.59 -28.85 -40.32
C LEU A 353 27.88 -28.60 -38.98
N LYS A 354 28.35 -29.26 -37.91
CA LYS A 354 27.96 -28.96 -36.54
C LYS A 354 28.29 -27.48 -36.27
N LEU A 355 27.26 -26.63 -36.29
CA LEU A 355 27.28 -25.30 -35.70
C LEU A 355 27.37 -25.45 -34.17
N THR A 356 28.56 -25.74 -33.66
CA THR A 356 28.91 -25.54 -32.25
C THR A 356 29.15 -24.05 -32.02
N GLY A 357 28.38 -23.39 -31.14
CA GLY A 357 28.68 -21.98 -30.82
C GLY A 357 27.70 -21.16 -29.98
N ILE A 358 26.53 -21.67 -29.59
CA ILE A 358 25.84 -21.14 -28.40
C ILE A 358 25.67 -22.32 -27.46
N GLU A 359 26.39 -22.29 -26.34
CA GLU A 359 25.88 -23.01 -25.20
C GLU A 359 24.49 -22.41 -24.90
N GLN A 360 23.45 -23.24 -25.00
CA GLN A 360 22.07 -22.90 -24.67
C GLN A 360 21.86 -22.15 -23.33
N PRO A 361 22.72 -22.22 -22.28
CA PRO A 361 22.54 -21.51 -21.01
C PRO A 361 22.43 -19.98 -21.10
N GLN A 362 23.15 -19.32 -22.01
CA GLN A 362 23.24 -17.85 -22.01
C GLN A 362 21.93 -17.18 -22.47
N LEU A 363 21.31 -17.69 -23.54
CA LEU A 363 20.03 -17.18 -24.05
C LEU A 363 18.91 -17.30 -22.99
N ARG A 364 18.96 -18.35 -22.17
CA ARG A 364 17.95 -18.62 -21.12
C ARG A 364 18.06 -17.67 -19.96
N ARG A 365 19.29 -17.34 -19.54
CA ARG A 365 19.51 -16.31 -18.52
C ARG A 365 18.93 -14.98 -18.98
N LEU A 366 19.05 -14.68 -20.28
CA LEU A 366 18.44 -13.51 -20.92
C LEU A 366 16.90 -13.55 -20.90
N PHE A 367 16.28 -14.70 -21.21
CA PHE A 367 14.82 -14.87 -21.11
C PHE A 367 14.30 -14.78 -19.67
N LEU A 368 15.00 -15.40 -18.71
CA LEU A 368 14.66 -15.29 -17.29
C LEU A 368 14.78 -13.84 -16.82
N LEU A 369 15.87 -13.16 -17.18
CA LEU A 369 16.04 -11.74 -16.86
C LEU A 369 14.92 -10.91 -17.49
N GLY A 370 14.60 -11.13 -18.77
CA GLY A 370 13.48 -10.47 -19.43
C GLY A 370 12.14 -10.74 -18.74
N THR A 371 11.92 -11.95 -18.22
CA THR A 371 10.72 -12.31 -17.44
C THR A 371 10.66 -11.55 -16.12
N ILE A 372 11.78 -11.44 -15.40
CA ILE A 372 11.85 -10.70 -14.13
C ILE A 372 11.66 -9.20 -14.39
N LEU A 373 12.27 -8.65 -15.43
CA LEU A 373 12.11 -7.24 -15.82
C LEU A 373 10.67 -6.94 -16.25
N LEU A 374 10.02 -7.83 -17.01
CA LEU A 374 8.60 -7.71 -17.35
C LEU A 374 7.73 -7.76 -16.09
N ALA A 375 8.01 -8.70 -15.18
CA ALA A 375 7.29 -8.80 -13.91
C ALA A 375 7.40 -7.51 -13.09
N PHE A 376 8.60 -6.94 -13.00
CA PHE A 376 8.85 -5.68 -12.32
C PHE A 376 8.13 -4.52 -13.02
N PHE A 377 8.23 -4.41 -14.35
CA PHE A 377 7.56 -3.37 -15.14
C PHE A 377 6.04 -3.33 -14.92
N LEU A 378 5.36 -4.47 -15.05
CA LEU A 378 3.90 -4.56 -14.88
C LEU A 378 3.45 -4.16 -13.46
N ARG A 379 4.33 -4.27 -12.46
CA ARG A 379 4.06 -3.96 -11.05
C ARG A 379 4.39 -2.52 -10.70
N VAL A 380 5.46 -1.94 -11.24
CA VAL A 380 5.92 -0.58 -10.90
C VAL A 380 5.29 0.50 -11.78
N TRP A 381 4.87 0.17 -13.00
CA TRP A 381 4.31 1.15 -13.93
C TRP A 381 3.08 1.84 -13.35
N ASN A 382 3.07 3.17 -13.28
CA ASN A 382 1.95 3.96 -12.77
C ASN A 382 1.55 3.63 -11.32
N LEU A 383 2.49 3.19 -10.48
CA LEU A 383 2.23 2.78 -9.09
C LEU A 383 1.80 3.95 -8.18
N ASN A 384 2.18 5.17 -8.54
CA ASN A 384 1.80 6.41 -7.86
C ASN A 384 0.35 6.84 -8.12
N VAL A 385 -0.28 6.33 -9.18
CA VAL A 385 -1.67 6.68 -9.56
C VAL A 385 -2.62 5.50 -9.36
N LEU A 386 -2.18 4.27 -9.69
CA LEU A 386 -3.01 3.07 -9.62
C LEU A 386 -2.40 2.00 -8.69
N PRO A 387 -3.17 1.48 -7.71
CA PRO A 387 -4.58 1.80 -7.40
C PRO A 387 -4.84 3.25 -6.94
N PRO A 388 -6.06 3.80 -7.18
CA PRO A 388 -6.34 5.22 -6.94
C PRO A 388 -6.50 5.53 -5.45
N GLY A 389 -5.58 6.25 -4.82
CA GLY A 389 -5.64 6.53 -3.38
C GLY A 389 -4.99 5.43 -2.53
N ILE A 390 -5.58 5.10 -1.39
CA ILE A 390 -5.07 4.12 -0.42
C ILE A 390 -6.21 3.30 0.21
N LEU A 391 -6.07 1.98 0.31
CA LEU A 391 -7.02 1.19 1.09
C LEU A 391 -6.90 1.53 2.59
N PRO A 392 -8.00 1.48 3.36
CA PRO A 392 -7.94 1.64 4.82
C PRO A 392 -6.93 0.71 5.51
N SER A 393 -6.79 -0.54 5.01
CA SER A 393 -5.81 -1.51 5.49
C SER A 393 -4.36 -1.15 5.11
N GLU A 394 -4.13 -0.56 3.92
CA GLU A 394 -2.83 -0.01 3.53
C GLU A 394 -2.46 1.19 4.42
N ALA A 395 -3.42 2.09 4.68
CA ALA A 395 -3.22 3.27 5.52
C ALA A 395 -2.91 2.87 6.97
N PHE A 396 -3.60 1.86 7.50
CA PHE A 396 -3.31 1.28 8.81
C PHE A 396 -1.87 0.74 8.88
N ASN A 397 -1.47 -0.10 7.92
CA ASN A 397 -0.10 -0.62 7.84
C ASN A 397 0.94 0.50 7.79
N GLY A 398 0.67 1.54 7.00
CA GLY A 398 1.56 2.69 6.89
C GLY A 398 1.65 3.53 8.16
N TRP A 399 0.52 3.74 8.85
CA TRP A 399 0.49 4.43 10.14
C TRP A 399 1.31 3.68 11.19
N VAL A 400 1.09 2.35 11.30
CA VAL A 400 1.89 1.50 12.19
C VAL A 400 3.37 1.49 11.80
N ALA A 401 3.68 1.42 10.49
CA ALA A 401 5.05 1.45 9.99
C ALA A 401 5.80 2.70 10.45
N GLN A 402 5.13 3.86 10.49
CA GLN A 402 5.76 5.10 10.94
C GLN A 402 6.09 5.12 12.43
N GLN A 403 5.39 4.32 13.25
CA GLN A 403 5.68 4.19 14.68
C GLN A 403 6.98 3.43 14.98
N PHE A 404 7.55 2.71 14.00
CA PHE A 404 8.89 2.13 14.14
C PHE A 404 9.95 3.25 14.02
N SER A 405 10.63 3.55 15.12
CA SER A 405 11.77 4.49 15.22
C SER A 405 13.07 3.76 15.57
N ALA A 406 14.22 4.44 15.39
CA ALA A 406 15.53 3.92 15.79
C ALA A 406 15.65 3.65 17.31
N ASP A 407 14.80 4.29 18.12
CA ASP A 407 14.77 4.16 19.58
C ASP A 407 13.76 3.11 20.08
N THR A 408 12.81 2.68 19.24
CA THR A 408 11.98 1.50 19.54
C THR A 408 12.76 0.23 19.21
N PRO A 409 13.03 -0.67 20.17
CA PRO A 409 13.64 -1.94 19.87
C PRO A 409 12.76 -2.67 18.86
N PHE A 410 13.35 -3.13 17.74
CA PHE A 410 12.65 -3.96 16.78
C PHE A 410 12.07 -5.17 17.51
N THR A 411 10.77 -5.14 17.75
CA THR A 411 10.04 -6.29 18.26
C THR A 411 9.60 -7.11 17.07
N LEU A 412 9.88 -8.41 17.08
CA LEU A 412 9.28 -9.33 16.10
C LEU A 412 7.74 -9.34 16.18
N PHE A 413 7.14 -8.65 17.16
CA PHE A 413 5.72 -8.67 17.51
C PHE A 413 5.22 -7.27 17.86
N LEU A 414 4.08 -6.89 17.31
CA LEU A 414 3.27 -5.79 17.82
C LEU A 414 2.17 -6.41 18.69
N ARG A 415 2.02 -5.96 19.94
CA ARG A 415 0.87 -6.33 20.78
C ARG A 415 -0.31 -5.43 20.37
N GLY A 416 -1.28 -6.00 19.67
CA GLY A 416 -2.48 -5.33 19.17
C GLY A 416 -3.23 -6.27 18.22
N ASP A 417 -4.46 -5.91 17.84
CA ASP A 417 -5.41 -6.77 17.09
C ASP A 417 -4.73 -7.68 16.07
N GLY A 418 -4.88 -8.98 16.31
CA GLY A 418 -4.01 -10.04 15.82
C GLY A 418 -4.09 -10.28 14.32
N THR A 419 -3.47 -9.42 13.52
CA THR A 419 -3.23 -9.66 12.09
C THR A 419 -1.97 -9.00 11.53
N LEU A 420 -1.31 -8.04 12.20
CA LEU A 420 -0.20 -7.32 11.58
C LEU A 420 1.05 -8.19 11.39
N ALA A 421 1.49 -8.35 10.14
CA ALA A 421 2.74 -8.98 9.75
C ALA A 421 3.94 -8.06 10.08
N PRO A 422 4.68 -8.24 11.20
CA PRO A 422 5.64 -7.26 11.67
C PRO A 422 6.81 -7.10 10.69
N LEU A 423 7.15 -8.18 9.96
CA LEU A 423 8.17 -8.16 8.92
C LEU A 423 7.77 -7.29 7.72
N PHE A 424 6.50 -7.34 7.29
CA PHE A 424 6.02 -6.55 6.15
C PHE A 424 5.99 -5.06 6.49
N VAL A 425 5.44 -4.74 7.66
CA VAL A 425 5.34 -3.37 8.17
C VAL A 425 6.73 -2.78 8.43
N ALA A 426 7.69 -3.58 8.92
CA ALA A 426 9.07 -3.13 9.09
C ALA A 426 9.75 -2.77 7.76
N TRP A 427 9.52 -3.53 6.68
CA TRP A 427 10.00 -3.15 5.35
C TRP A 427 9.32 -1.90 4.81
N GLN A 428 8.03 -1.71 5.11
CA GLN A 428 7.33 -0.48 4.78
C GLN A 428 7.87 0.71 5.56
N SER A 429 8.26 0.55 6.83
CA SER A 429 8.93 1.60 7.61
C SER A 429 10.20 2.07 6.93
N LEU A 430 11.05 1.14 6.47
CA LEU A 430 12.28 1.48 5.74
C LEU A 430 11.99 2.20 4.41
N ALA A 431 10.92 1.79 3.71
CA ALA A 431 10.52 2.43 2.47
C ALA A 431 9.98 3.85 2.70
N ILE A 432 9.20 4.06 3.77
CA ILE A 432 8.70 5.38 4.16
C ILE A 432 9.84 6.29 4.61
N GLU A 433 10.80 5.77 5.37
CA GLU A 433 11.97 6.54 5.80
C GLU A 433 12.85 6.98 4.62
N GLY A 434 13.00 6.13 3.61
CA GLY A 434 13.82 6.43 2.42
C GLY A 434 13.12 7.27 1.33
N LEU A 435 11.79 7.18 1.21
CA LEU A 435 11.03 7.77 0.09
C LEU A 435 9.93 8.75 0.52
N GLY A 436 9.68 8.91 1.82
CA GLY A 436 8.55 9.65 2.37
C GLY A 436 7.26 8.83 2.47
N ALA A 437 6.33 9.30 3.29
CA ALA A 437 5.01 8.67 3.47
C ALA A 437 4.17 8.87 2.20
N SER A 438 3.89 7.80 1.46
CA SER A 438 3.02 7.82 0.29
C SER A 438 2.48 6.41 -0.01
N ALA A 439 1.41 6.31 -0.81
CA ALA A 439 0.95 5.01 -1.30
C ALA A 439 2.04 4.32 -2.15
N TYR A 440 2.86 5.10 -2.85
CA TYR A 440 3.99 4.59 -3.63
C TYR A 440 5.02 3.86 -2.76
N SER A 441 5.44 4.46 -1.63
CA SER A 441 6.44 3.85 -0.74
C SER A 441 5.94 2.56 -0.10
N LEU A 442 4.66 2.51 0.30
CA LEU A 442 4.03 1.31 0.84
C LEU A 442 3.95 0.16 -0.18
N ARG A 443 3.50 0.48 -1.40
CA ARG A 443 3.28 -0.52 -2.46
C ARG A 443 4.57 -0.99 -3.10
N LEU A 444 5.63 -0.19 -3.10
CA LEU A 444 6.93 -0.58 -3.63
C LEU A 444 7.48 -1.84 -2.93
N VAL A 445 7.23 -2.00 -1.63
CA VAL A 445 7.57 -3.22 -0.88
C VAL A 445 6.87 -4.45 -1.48
N ALA A 446 5.58 -4.35 -1.77
CA ALA A 446 4.81 -5.41 -2.41
C ALA A 446 5.29 -5.69 -3.85
N VAL A 447 5.70 -4.66 -4.60
CA VAL A 447 6.28 -4.80 -5.95
C VAL A 447 7.55 -5.66 -5.90
N TRP A 448 8.45 -5.40 -4.94
CA TRP A 448 9.67 -6.17 -4.76
C TRP A 448 9.37 -7.63 -4.39
N ILE A 449 8.47 -7.86 -3.44
CA ILE A 449 8.10 -9.22 -3.00
C ILE A 449 7.45 -9.99 -4.16
N GLY A 450 6.51 -9.38 -4.88
CA GLY A 450 5.85 -9.99 -6.03
C GLY A 450 6.80 -10.30 -7.18
N THR A 451 7.78 -9.42 -7.44
CA THR A 451 8.83 -9.65 -8.45
C THR A 451 9.78 -10.77 -8.01
N LEU A 452 10.18 -10.79 -6.74
CA LEU A 452 11.01 -11.85 -6.18
C LEU A 452 10.30 -13.21 -6.21
N THR A 453 8.99 -13.22 -5.97
CA THR A 453 8.15 -14.43 -6.08
C THR A 453 8.28 -15.05 -7.46
N VAL A 454 8.25 -14.27 -8.55
CA VAL A 454 8.44 -14.78 -9.92
C VAL A 454 9.82 -15.45 -10.10
N ALA A 455 10.88 -14.86 -9.54
CA ALA A 455 12.22 -15.43 -9.59
C ALA A 455 12.34 -16.73 -8.76
N VAL A 456 11.70 -16.78 -7.59
CA VAL A 456 11.66 -17.97 -6.74
C VAL A 456 10.83 -19.08 -7.41
N VAL A 457 9.71 -18.75 -8.04
CA VAL A 457 8.89 -19.71 -8.80
C VAL A 457 9.68 -20.32 -9.95
N PHE A 458 10.53 -19.56 -10.65
CA PHE A 458 11.46 -20.15 -11.62
C PHE A 458 12.36 -21.22 -10.96
N ALA A 459 12.99 -20.89 -9.82
CA ALA A 459 13.87 -21.83 -9.13
C ALA A 459 13.12 -23.07 -8.63
N LEU A 460 11.92 -22.87 -8.06
CA LEU A 460 11.01 -23.93 -7.63
C LEU A 460 10.60 -24.84 -8.78
N ALA A 461 10.06 -24.26 -9.85
CA ALA A 461 9.59 -24.99 -11.02
C ALA A 461 10.75 -25.76 -11.67
N HIS A 462 11.96 -25.19 -11.70
CA HIS A 462 13.14 -25.91 -12.22
C HIS A 462 13.41 -27.19 -11.44
N VAL A 463 13.33 -27.14 -10.10
CA VAL A 463 13.50 -28.32 -9.25
C VAL A 463 12.34 -29.29 -9.44
N VAL A 464 11.09 -28.85 -9.31
CA VAL A 464 9.91 -29.74 -9.39
C VAL A 464 9.78 -30.40 -10.76
N LEU A 465 9.97 -29.65 -11.85
CA LEU A 465 9.81 -30.14 -13.22
C LEU A 465 10.92 -31.10 -13.64
N ASP A 466 12.10 -31.09 -13.02
CA ASP A 466 13.17 -32.08 -13.31
C ASP A 466 12.64 -33.52 -13.17
N ASP A 467 11.89 -33.83 -12.10
CA ASP A 467 11.34 -35.18 -11.86
C ASP A 467 10.25 -35.52 -12.88
N ILE A 468 9.44 -34.53 -13.25
CA ILE A 468 8.32 -34.71 -14.19
C ILE A 468 8.83 -34.90 -15.61
N ILE A 469 9.87 -34.15 -16.01
CA ILE A 469 10.50 -34.25 -17.33
C ILE A 469 11.16 -35.60 -17.52
N ALA A 470 11.80 -36.15 -16.49
CA ALA A 470 12.39 -37.49 -16.55
C ALA A 470 11.32 -38.55 -16.91
N LEU A 471 10.09 -38.37 -16.45
CA LEU A 471 8.96 -39.27 -16.72
C LEU A 471 8.35 -39.02 -18.12
N LEU A 472 8.13 -37.76 -18.49
CA LEU A 472 7.48 -37.41 -19.75
C LEU A 472 8.43 -37.46 -20.95
N PHE A 473 9.73 -37.35 -20.75
CA PHE A 473 10.74 -37.50 -21.81
C PHE A 473 11.81 -38.51 -21.38
N PRO A 474 11.49 -39.82 -21.40
CA PRO A 474 12.40 -40.88 -20.95
C PRO A 474 13.73 -40.86 -21.71
N GLU A 475 13.69 -40.50 -22.99
CA GLU A 475 14.84 -40.32 -23.87
C GLU A 475 15.88 -39.30 -23.36
N VAL A 476 15.46 -38.36 -22.51
CA VAL A 476 16.31 -37.29 -21.95
C VAL A 476 16.76 -37.62 -20.52
N ALA A 477 16.15 -38.61 -19.86
CA ALA A 477 16.40 -38.91 -18.44
C ALA A 477 17.87 -39.30 -18.15
N GLY A 478 18.56 -39.92 -19.12
CA GLY A 478 19.98 -40.28 -19.01
C GLY A 478 20.96 -39.11 -19.19
N ASP A 479 20.53 -38.01 -19.83
CA ASP A 479 21.37 -36.84 -20.09
C ASP A 479 21.01 -35.69 -19.14
N ARG A 480 21.79 -35.59 -18.05
CA ARG A 480 21.62 -34.54 -17.04
C ARG A 480 21.69 -33.13 -17.61
N LEU A 481 22.49 -32.90 -18.66
CA LEU A 481 22.62 -31.58 -19.26
C LEU A 481 21.33 -31.22 -20.02
N THR A 482 20.83 -32.14 -20.86
CA THR A 482 19.61 -31.93 -21.63
C THR A 482 18.36 -31.89 -20.74
N LEU A 483 18.33 -32.66 -19.66
CA LEU A 483 17.23 -32.63 -18.68
C LEU A 483 17.14 -31.28 -17.97
N ARG A 484 18.25 -30.80 -17.37
CA ARG A 484 18.34 -29.44 -16.79
C ARG A 484 18.01 -28.36 -17.81
N THR A 485 18.31 -28.66 -19.06
CA THR A 485 18.08 -27.75 -20.17
C THR A 485 16.58 -27.68 -20.52
N LYS A 486 15.85 -28.79 -20.52
CA LYS A 486 14.39 -28.74 -20.69
C LYS A 486 13.71 -28.12 -19.47
N SER A 487 14.13 -28.47 -18.25
CA SER A 487 13.48 -27.97 -17.03
C SER A 487 13.61 -26.46 -16.85
N ALA A 488 14.77 -25.87 -17.15
CA ALA A 488 14.93 -24.42 -17.11
C ALA A 488 14.03 -23.70 -18.13
N ALA A 489 13.74 -24.30 -19.29
CA ALA A 489 12.85 -23.69 -20.28
C ALA A 489 11.40 -23.67 -19.78
N PHE A 490 10.88 -24.79 -19.29
CA PHE A 490 9.52 -24.87 -18.74
C PHE A 490 9.36 -24.10 -17.44
N ALA A 491 10.39 -24.04 -16.61
CA ALA A 491 10.42 -23.17 -15.44
C ALA A 491 10.34 -21.67 -15.80
N THR A 492 10.94 -21.27 -16.94
CA THR A 492 10.80 -19.91 -17.45
C THR A 492 9.35 -19.63 -17.87
N ILE A 493 8.67 -20.61 -18.47
CA ILE A 493 7.25 -20.50 -18.83
C ILE A 493 6.37 -20.39 -17.57
N SER A 494 6.64 -21.19 -16.53
CA SER A 494 5.96 -21.07 -15.23
C SER A 494 6.11 -19.69 -14.63
N ALA A 495 7.34 -19.16 -14.62
CA ALA A 495 7.61 -17.81 -14.11
C ALA A 495 6.95 -16.72 -14.97
N LEU A 496 6.99 -16.86 -16.30
CA LEU A 496 6.39 -15.90 -17.23
C LEU A 496 4.86 -15.86 -17.09
N ALA A 497 4.22 -17.02 -16.95
CA ALA A 497 2.79 -17.11 -16.71
C ALA A 497 2.38 -16.40 -15.40
N LEU A 498 3.17 -16.56 -14.32
CA LEU A 498 2.93 -15.82 -13.08
C LEU A 498 3.24 -14.32 -13.19
N ALA A 499 4.23 -13.95 -14.03
CA ALA A 499 4.61 -12.56 -14.26
C ALA A 499 3.48 -11.76 -14.92
N VAL A 500 2.79 -12.35 -15.90
CA VAL A 500 1.69 -11.74 -16.67
C VAL A 500 0.30 -12.00 -16.10
N SER A 501 0.18 -12.77 -15.01
CA SER A 501 -1.10 -13.07 -14.38
C SER A 501 -1.71 -11.83 -13.72
N PHE A 502 -2.90 -11.40 -14.16
CA PHE A 502 -3.58 -10.19 -13.68
C PHE A 502 -3.73 -10.15 -12.16
N TRP A 503 -4.24 -11.22 -11.56
CA TRP A 503 -4.52 -11.24 -10.12
C TRP A 503 -3.24 -11.16 -9.27
N HIS A 504 -2.15 -11.77 -9.74
CA HIS A 504 -0.86 -11.69 -9.04
C HIS A 504 -0.20 -10.32 -9.25
N VAL A 505 -0.39 -9.67 -10.40
CA VAL A 505 0.00 -8.27 -10.61
C VAL A 505 -0.77 -7.37 -9.66
N SER A 506 -2.09 -7.53 -9.56
CA SER A 506 -2.96 -6.79 -8.64
C SER A 506 -2.51 -6.94 -7.18
N LEU A 507 -2.37 -8.19 -6.70
CA LEU A 507 -1.88 -8.48 -5.35
C LEU A 507 -0.50 -7.86 -5.06
N SER A 508 0.41 -7.85 -6.05
CA SER A 508 1.76 -7.30 -5.91
C SER A 508 1.83 -5.78 -5.97
N ARG A 509 0.69 -5.10 -6.12
CA ARG A 509 0.58 -3.62 -6.19
C ARG A 509 -0.19 -3.03 -5.01
N LEU A 510 -0.57 -3.86 -4.05
CA LEU A 510 -1.23 -3.46 -2.81
C LEU A 510 -0.23 -3.53 -1.65
N GLY A 511 -0.16 -2.47 -0.85
CA GLY A 511 0.66 -2.34 0.36
C GLY A 511 0.13 -3.16 1.54
N ILE A 512 -0.27 -4.40 1.28
CA ILE A 512 -0.77 -5.37 2.27
C ILE A 512 0.05 -6.66 2.23
N GLN A 513 0.16 -7.30 3.39
CA GLN A 513 1.03 -8.44 3.68
C GLN A 513 0.73 -9.75 2.92
N ALA A 514 -0.44 -9.91 2.30
CA ALA A 514 -0.83 -11.15 1.63
C ALA A 514 0.10 -11.58 0.48
N VAL A 515 0.83 -10.62 -0.12
CA VAL A 515 1.85 -10.89 -1.14
C VAL A 515 3.04 -11.72 -0.60
N LEU A 516 3.23 -11.79 0.72
CA LEU A 516 4.26 -12.64 1.35
C LEU A 516 3.99 -14.14 1.19
N SER A 517 2.72 -14.56 1.17
CA SER A 517 2.39 -15.98 1.16
C SER A 517 2.87 -16.73 -0.09
N PRO A 518 2.64 -16.23 -1.33
CA PRO A 518 3.22 -16.80 -2.53
C PRO A 518 4.73 -17.01 -2.44
N LEU A 519 5.47 -16.03 -1.89
CA LEU A 519 6.91 -16.09 -1.76
C LEU A 519 7.32 -17.21 -0.79
N TRP A 520 6.82 -17.19 0.44
CA TRP A 520 7.29 -18.09 1.49
C TRP A 520 6.88 -19.54 1.26
N VAL A 521 5.68 -19.79 0.73
CA VAL A 521 5.27 -21.15 0.32
C VAL A 521 6.18 -21.65 -0.81
N ALA A 522 6.50 -20.81 -1.80
CA ALA A 522 7.39 -21.21 -2.89
C ALA A 522 8.81 -21.53 -2.41
N VAL A 523 9.37 -20.71 -1.51
CA VAL A 523 10.67 -20.95 -0.88
C VAL A 523 10.65 -22.24 -0.05
N GLY A 524 9.61 -22.45 0.77
CA GLY A 524 9.45 -23.64 1.60
C GLY A 524 9.43 -24.93 0.79
N VAL A 525 8.60 -24.99 -0.25
CA VAL A 525 8.50 -26.16 -1.14
C VAL A 525 9.79 -26.36 -1.96
N LEU A 526 10.45 -25.27 -2.39
CA LEU A 526 11.72 -25.35 -3.12
C LEU A 526 12.80 -26.01 -2.27
N PHE A 527 12.97 -25.55 -1.03
CA PHE A 527 13.97 -26.12 -0.12
C PHE A 527 13.60 -27.53 0.33
N PHE A 528 12.31 -27.82 0.55
CA PHE A 528 11.85 -29.19 0.81
C PHE A 528 12.24 -30.15 -0.33
N MET A 529 11.96 -29.78 -1.58
CA MET A 529 12.27 -30.62 -2.74
C MET A 529 13.79 -30.80 -2.92
N ARG A 530 14.56 -29.75 -2.65
CA ARG A 530 16.02 -29.85 -2.61
C ARG A 530 16.50 -30.76 -1.48
N ALA A 531 15.94 -30.62 -0.28
CA ALA A 531 16.30 -31.41 0.90
C ALA A 531 16.02 -32.90 0.70
N ARG A 532 14.90 -33.25 0.05
CA ARG A 532 14.57 -34.62 -0.32
C ARG A 532 15.63 -35.26 -1.22
N ARG A 533 16.20 -34.49 -2.17
CA ARG A 533 17.24 -34.97 -3.09
C ARG A 533 18.64 -34.94 -2.48
N SER A 534 18.98 -33.88 -1.75
CA SER A 534 20.34 -33.61 -1.26
C SER A 534 20.62 -34.19 0.12
N GLN A 535 19.58 -34.43 0.93
CA GLN A 535 19.63 -34.80 2.35
C GLN A 535 20.45 -33.83 3.22
N ARG A 536 20.69 -32.59 2.75
CA ARG A 536 21.44 -31.58 3.51
C ARG A 536 20.56 -30.98 4.60
N ARG A 537 21.05 -30.96 5.84
CA ARG A 537 20.35 -30.35 6.99
C ARG A 537 20.00 -28.87 6.76
N ALA A 538 20.85 -28.13 6.05
CA ALA A 538 20.59 -26.73 5.73
C ALA A 538 19.32 -26.55 4.88
N ASP A 539 19.08 -27.42 3.89
CA ASP A 539 17.86 -27.31 3.06
C ASP A 539 16.60 -27.60 3.91
N TRP A 540 16.65 -28.55 4.85
CA TRP A 540 15.54 -28.80 5.80
C TRP A 540 15.30 -27.63 6.77
N LEU A 541 16.36 -27.01 7.27
CA LEU A 541 16.30 -25.82 8.12
C LEU A 541 15.61 -24.67 7.38
N PHE A 542 16.05 -24.34 6.16
CA PHE A 542 15.46 -23.25 5.37
C PHE A 542 14.01 -23.53 4.96
N ALA A 543 13.65 -24.79 4.70
CA ALA A 543 12.25 -25.16 4.47
C ALA A 543 11.38 -24.87 5.71
N GLY A 544 11.86 -25.21 6.91
CA GLY A 544 11.16 -24.94 8.18
C GLY A 544 11.05 -23.44 8.46
N ILE A 545 12.11 -22.68 8.23
CA ILE A 545 12.10 -21.21 8.37
C ILE A 545 11.06 -20.59 7.44
N ALA A 546 11.05 -20.96 6.15
CA ALA A 546 10.13 -20.38 5.17
C ALA A 546 8.66 -20.72 5.48
N LEU A 547 8.35 -21.97 5.84
CA LEU A 547 6.99 -22.37 6.22
C LEU A 547 6.53 -21.68 7.52
N GLY A 548 7.45 -21.46 8.47
CA GLY A 548 7.18 -20.68 9.68
C GLY A 548 6.96 -19.19 9.41
N LEU A 549 7.77 -18.58 8.52
CA LEU A 549 7.60 -17.19 8.11
C LEU A 549 6.30 -16.96 7.32
N ASN A 550 5.80 -17.97 6.60
CA ASN A 550 4.50 -17.88 5.92
C ASN A 550 3.32 -17.67 6.89
N ALA A 551 3.46 -18.06 8.17
CA ALA A 551 2.45 -17.79 9.19
C ALA A 551 2.34 -16.30 9.56
N TYR A 552 3.33 -15.48 9.21
CA TYR A 552 3.30 -14.04 9.40
C TYR A 552 2.59 -13.31 8.26
N ALA A 553 2.10 -14.00 7.21
CA ALA A 553 1.31 -13.35 6.16
C ALA A 553 -0.14 -13.14 6.61
N ASP A 554 -0.79 -14.19 7.11
CA ASP A 554 -2.09 -14.14 7.77
C ASP A 554 -2.28 -15.43 8.59
N ALA A 555 -3.24 -15.44 9.51
CA ALA A 555 -3.53 -16.60 10.33
C ALA A 555 -4.05 -17.80 9.48
N THR A 556 -4.75 -17.56 8.37
CA THR A 556 -5.20 -18.62 7.45
C THR A 556 -4.01 -19.32 6.78
N THR A 557 -2.95 -18.58 6.46
CA THR A 557 -1.76 -19.14 5.79
C THR A 557 -0.90 -19.96 6.75
N ALA A 558 -0.99 -19.74 8.06
CA ALA A 558 -0.39 -20.60 9.07
C ALA A 558 -1.00 -22.02 9.05
N MET A 559 -2.31 -22.14 8.93
CA MET A 559 -2.99 -23.44 8.80
C MET A 559 -2.57 -24.17 7.53
N ILE A 560 -2.40 -23.43 6.42
CA ILE A 560 -1.87 -23.97 5.16
C ILE A 560 -0.44 -24.49 5.36
N SER A 561 0.44 -23.76 6.05
CA SER A 561 1.79 -24.25 6.37
C SER A 561 1.76 -25.55 7.17
N CYS A 562 0.86 -25.67 8.15
CA CYS A 562 0.68 -26.90 8.93
C CYS A 562 0.14 -28.05 8.07
N ALA A 563 -0.88 -27.78 7.24
CA ALA A 563 -1.45 -28.78 6.34
C ALA A 563 -0.44 -29.26 5.29
N LEU A 564 0.37 -28.34 4.75
CA LEU A 564 1.50 -28.67 3.89
C LEU A 564 2.54 -29.51 4.63
N LEU A 565 2.94 -29.14 5.86
CA LEU A 565 3.87 -29.94 6.67
C LEU A 565 3.34 -31.38 6.86
N ILE A 566 2.06 -31.53 7.23
CA ILE A 566 1.42 -32.84 7.41
C ILE A 566 1.43 -33.62 6.09
N PHE A 567 1.02 -32.99 4.98
CA PHE A 567 1.02 -33.64 3.68
C PHE A 567 2.42 -34.09 3.27
N LEU A 568 3.43 -33.24 3.48
CA LEU A 568 4.82 -33.56 3.17
C LEU A 568 5.34 -34.72 4.03
N ILE A 569 4.94 -34.81 5.30
CA ILE A 569 5.22 -35.96 6.18
C ILE A 569 4.54 -37.23 5.62
N VAL A 570 3.25 -37.16 5.29
CA VAL A 570 2.46 -38.30 4.78
C VAL A 570 3.03 -38.79 3.44
N GLU A 571 3.34 -37.89 2.51
CA GLU A 571 3.94 -38.24 1.20
C GLU A 571 5.31 -38.92 1.38
N LEU A 572 6.10 -38.49 2.37
CA LEU A 572 7.35 -39.16 2.71
C LEU A 572 7.14 -40.53 3.37
N TRP A 573 6.09 -40.70 4.16
CA TRP A 573 5.87 -41.90 4.97
C TRP A 573 5.17 -43.02 4.17
N VAL A 574 4.04 -42.72 3.53
CA VAL A 574 3.23 -43.68 2.75
C VAL A 574 4.04 -44.31 1.63
N PHE A 575 4.88 -43.52 0.94
CA PHE A 575 5.61 -44.00 -0.24
C PHE A 575 7.02 -44.53 0.05
N ASN A 576 7.55 -44.32 1.26
CA ASN A 576 8.82 -44.93 1.68
C ASN A 576 8.67 -46.00 2.77
N ILE A 577 7.45 -46.38 3.15
CA ILE A 577 7.18 -47.42 4.17
C ILE A 577 7.81 -48.78 3.80
N ARG A 578 8.02 -49.05 2.51
CA ARG A 578 8.68 -50.27 2.00
C ARG A 578 10.20 -50.11 1.81
N ALA A 579 10.78 -48.95 2.12
CA ALA A 579 12.21 -48.68 1.96
C ALA A 579 13.01 -49.05 3.22
N SER A 580 14.28 -49.44 3.04
CA SER A 580 15.18 -49.77 4.16
C SER A 580 15.32 -48.61 5.16
N MET A 581 15.34 -48.93 6.46
CA MET A 581 15.52 -47.97 7.56
C MET A 581 16.77 -47.08 7.41
N ALA A 582 17.82 -47.56 6.73
CA ALA A 582 19.02 -46.77 6.44
C ALA A 582 18.75 -45.56 5.51
N LYS A 583 17.76 -45.67 4.61
CA LYS A 583 17.32 -44.56 3.73
C LYS A 583 16.29 -43.65 4.38
N VAL A 584 15.48 -44.20 5.30
CA VAL A 584 14.37 -43.47 5.96
C VAL A 584 14.86 -42.62 7.14
N ARG A 585 15.88 -43.06 7.88
CA ARG A 585 16.44 -42.34 9.03
C ARG A 585 16.86 -40.87 8.75
N PRO A 586 17.63 -40.56 7.68
CA PRO A 586 17.98 -39.16 7.40
C PRO A 586 16.76 -38.31 7.03
N LEU A 587 15.80 -38.87 6.28
CA LEU A 587 14.53 -38.21 5.94
C LEU A 587 13.71 -37.88 7.20
N LEU A 588 13.58 -38.82 8.14
CA LEU A 588 12.89 -38.60 9.42
C LEU A 588 13.58 -37.50 10.23
N SER A 589 14.92 -37.53 10.33
CA SER A 589 15.67 -36.52 11.07
C SER A 589 15.56 -35.12 10.45
N GLY A 590 15.58 -35.03 9.12
CA GLY A 590 15.41 -33.77 8.39
C GLY A 590 14.00 -33.21 8.50
N THR A 591 12.99 -34.07 8.40
CA THR A 591 11.58 -33.69 8.56
C THR A 591 11.29 -33.25 9.99
N GLY A 592 11.85 -33.93 10.99
CA GLY A 592 11.78 -33.51 12.40
C GLY A 592 12.43 -32.14 12.63
N LEU A 593 13.60 -31.89 12.04
CA LEU A 593 14.25 -30.57 12.08
C LEU A 593 13.37 -29.49 11.46
N MET A 594 12.82 -29.75 10.27
CA MET A 594 11.92 -28.82 9.58
C MET A 594 10.69 -28.49 10.42
N ALA A 595 10.06 -29.49 11.03
CA ALA A 595 8.90 -29.32 11.90
C ALA A 595 9.24 -28.51 13.17
N VAL A 596 10.32 -28.83 13.86
CA VAL A 596 10.77 -28.08 15.05
C VAL A 596 11.05 -26.63 14.71
N VAL A 597 11.78 -26.37 13.63
CA VAL A 597 12.12 -25.02 13.19
C VAL A 597 10.85 -24.24 12.81
N MET A 598 9.92 -24.86 12.08
CA MET A 598 8.64 -24.26 11.77
C MET A 598 7.88 -23.89 13.05
N VAL A 599 7.78 -24.80 14.02
CA VAL A 599 7.13 -24.55 15.30
C VAL A 599 7.80 -23.40 16.06
N VAL A 600 9.13 -23.34 16.10
CA VAL A 600 9.87 -22.25 16.75
C VAL A 600 9.58 -20.90 16.08
N MET A 601 9.58 -20.84 14.75
CA MET A 601 9.27 -19.62 14.01
C MET A 601 7.81 -19.21 14.16
N PHE A 602 6.91 -20.19 14.25
CA PHE A 602 5.46 -19.99 14.39
C PHE A 602 5.04 -19.68 15.83
N PHE A 603 5.77 -20.16 16.84
CA PHE A 603 5.44 -20.06 18.26
C PHE A 603 5.02 -18.66 18.71
N PRO A 604 5.65 -17.58 18.24
CA PRO A 604 5.22 -16.26 18.64
C PRO A 604 3.86 -15.83 18.06
N VAL A 605 3.60 -16.17 16.79
CA VAL A 605 2.29 -15.97 16.15
C VAL A 605 1.24 -16.85 16.84
N TRP A 606 1.60 -18.09 17.18
CA TRP A 606 0.76 -18.96 18.00
C TRP A 606 0.40 -18.32 19.35
N ASN A 607 1.37 -17.72 20.04
CA ASN A 607 1.13 -17.06 21.33
C ASN A 607 0.24 -15.81 21.22
N THR A 608 0.17 -15.16 20.05
CA THR A 608 -0.78 -14.05 19.81
C THR A 608 -2.15 -14.55 19.36
N LEU A 609 -2.22 -15.60 18.53
CA LEU A 609 -3.48 -16.18 18.04
C LEU A 609 -4.27 -16.89 19.15
N PHE A 610 -3.60 -17.48 20.14
CA PHE A 610 -4.21 -18.28 21.21
C PHE A 610 -4.23 -17.58 22.57
N GLN A 611 -3.94 -16.28 22.64
CA GLN A 611 -4.28 -15.50 23.83
C GLN A 611 -5.80 -15.33 23.95
N PRO A 612 -6.38 -15.26 25.17
CA PRO A 612 -7.84 -15.26 25.38
C PRO A 612 -8.59 -14.01 24.90
N SER A 613 -7.95 -13.14 24.10
CA SER A 613 -8.65 -12.09 23.37
C SER A 613 -9.50 -12.73 22.29
N GLY A 614 -10.80 -12.94 22.56
CA GLY A 614 -11.79 -13.61 21.69
C GLY A 614 -12.01 -13.02 20.29
N LEU A 615 -11.14 -12.12 19.83
CA LEU A 615 -11.19 -11.41 18.55
C LEU A 615 -10.77 -12.30 17.36
N VAL A 616 -9.66 -13.03 17.49
CA VAL A 616 -9.12 -13.82 16.38
C VAL A 616 -10.02 -15.01 16.05
N ASN A 617 -10.48 -15.76 17.06
CA ASN A 617 -11.40 -16.89 16.84
C ASN A 617 -12.76 -16.43 16.31
N GLY A 618 -13.21 -15.23 16.72
CA GLY A 618 -14.45 -14.62 16.24
C GLY A 618 -14.38 -14.22 14.76
N ASP A 619 -13.28 -13.63 14.30
CA ASP A 619 -13.08 -13.29 12.88
C ASP A 619 -12.92 -14.53 12.00
N PHE A 620 -12.23 -15.57 12.47
CA PHE A 620 -12.18 -16.86 11.75
C PHE A 620 -13.54 -17.54 11.63
N ALA A 621 -14.37 -17.47 12.67
CA ALA A 621 -15.70 -18.06 12.66
C ALA A 621 -16.66 -17.31 11.71
N GLU A 622 -16.55 -16.00 11.61
CA GLU A 622 -17.36 -15.20 10.70
C GLU A 622 -16.87 -15.17 9.27
N GLU A 623 -15.55 -15.24 9.06
CA GLU A 623 -15.01 -15.37 7.72
C GLU A 623 -15.09 -16.81 7.19
N SER A 624 -15.56 -17.77 8.01
CA SER A 624 -15.73 -19.18 7.64
C SER A 624 -17.18 -19.53 7.32
N VAL A 625 -17.41 -20.14 6.16
CA VAL A 625 -18.73 -20.57 5.68
C VAL A 625 -19.40 -21.61 6.60
N LEU A 626 -18.60 -22.33 7.39
CA LEU A 626 -19.08 -23.40 8.28
C LEU A 626 -19.77 -22.85 9.54
N THR A 627 -19.36 -21.67 9.96
CA THR A 627 -19.73 -21.04 11.24
C THR A 627 -20.41 -19.69 11.05
N ALA A 628 -20.41 -19.14 9.84
CA ALA A 628 -21.05 -17.87 9.51
C ALA A 628 -22.53 -17.83 9.92
N PRO A 629 -23.01 -16.71 10.51
CA PRO A 629 -24.40 -16.54 10.93
C PRO A 629 -25.38 -16.79 9.79
N TYR A 630 -26.57 -17.34 10.10
CA TYR A 630 -27.61 -17.67 9.12
C TYR A 630 -28.02 -16.50 8.22
N ALA A 631 -27.96 -15.26 8.74
CA ALA A 631 -28.26 -14.04 8.00
C ALA A 631 -27.25 -13.69 6.90
N ALA A 632 -25.96 -14.03 7.08
CA ALA A 632 -24.90 -13.72 6.10
C ALA A 632 -24.92 -14.69 4.90
N MET A 633 -25.29 -15.95 5.11
CA MET A 633 -25.45 -16.96 4.05
C MET A 633 -26.57 -17.95 4.38
N PRO A 634 -27.73 -17.89 3.71
CA PRO A 634 -28.80 -18.87 3.90
C PRO A 634 -28.41 -20.26 3.36
N GLY A 635 -28.81 -21.31 4.09
CA GLY A 635 -28.56 -22.72 3.75
C GLY A 635 -27.79 -23.47 4.85
N ASN A 636 -27.78 -24.80 4.79
CA ASN A 636 -26.98 -25.61 5.72
C ASN A 636 -25.48 -25.59 5.35
N PRO A 637 -24.54 -25.94 6.25
CA PRO A 637 -23.10 -25.86 5.97
C PRO A 637 -22.64 -26.62 4.72
N ARG A 638 -23.31 -27.74 4.36
CA ARG A 638 -22.98 -28.53 3.17
C ARG A 638 -23.38 -27.78 1.88
N GLU A 639 -24.57 -27.20 1.85
CA GLU A 639 -25.03 -26.38 0.72
C GLU A 639 -24.16 -25.14 0.52
N ARG A 640 -23.79 -24.46 1.61
CA ARG A 640 -22.92 -23.28 1.52
C ARG A 640 -21.52 -23.64 1.01
N LEU A 641 -20.93 -24.72 1.52
CA LEU A 641 -19.65 -25.22 1.02
C LEU A 641 -19.73 -25.62 -0.47
N GLY A 642 -20.82 -26.28 -0.88
CA GLY A 642 -21.09 -26.62 -2.28
C GLY A 642 -21.15 -25.38 -3.19
N LYS A 643 -21.88 -24.34 -2.78
CA LYS A 643 -21.96 -23.06 -3.51
C LYS A 643 -20.61 -22.35 -3.58
N ASN A 644 -19.83 -22.35 -2.50
CA ASN A 644 -18.50 -21.76 -2.48
C ASN A 644 -17.53 -22.51 -3.41
N LEU A 645 -17.56 -23.83 -3.40
CA LEU A 645 -16.75 -24.64 -4.31
C LEU A 645 -17.11 -24.37 -5.78
N ASP A 646 -18.40 -24.25 -6.10
CA ASP A 646 -18.85 -23.87 -7.44
C ASP A 646 -18.32 -22.51 -7.88
N ARG A 647 -18.43 -21.49 -7.01
CA ARG A 647 -17.85 -20.16 -7.25
C ARG A 647 -16.33 -20.18 -7.43
N VAL A 648 -15.61 -20.96 -6.61
CA VAL A 648 -14.16 -21.10 -6.70
C VAL A 648 -13.72 -21.78 -7.99
N ILE A 649 -14.44 -22.83 -8.42
CA ILE A 649 -14.17 -23.52 -9.70
C ILE A 649 -14.50 -22.60 -10.88
N SER A 650 -15.64 -21.91 -10.84
CA SER A 650 -16.06 -20.96 -11.87
C SER A 650 -15.04 -19.82 -12.03
N ALA A 651 -14.43 -19.36 -10.94
CA ALA A 651 -13.45 -18.28 -10.94
C ALA A 651 -12.23 -18.51 -11.85
N PHE A 652 -11.89 -19.76 -12.16
CA PHE A 652 -10.77 -20.07 -13.05
C PHE A 652 -11.09 -19.86 -14.54
N TYR A 653 -12.36 -19.86 -14.94
CA TYR A 653 -12.75 -19.87 -16.36
C TYR A 653 -13.84 -18.86 -16.74
N PHE A 654 -14.78 -18.58 -15.84
CA PHE A 654 -15.98 -17.80 -16.13
C PHE A 654 -16.09 -16.59 -15.19
N ASP A 655 -16.66 -16.78 -14.00
CA ASP A 655 -17.00 -15.69 -13.08
C ASP A 655 -16.00 -15.60 -11.93
N GLY A 656 -15.12 -14.60 -12.00
CA GLY A 656 -14.17 -14.32 -10.92
C GLY A 656 -14.77 -13.56 -9.75
N SER A 657 -13.91 -13.04 -8.87
CA SER A 657 -14.35 -12.24 -7.72
C SER A 657 -15.09 -10.99 -8.17
N THR A 658 -16.18 -10.67 -7.49
CA THR A 658 -16.93 -9.41 -7.65
C THR A 658 -16.34 -8.27 -6.82
N ASP A 659 -15.41 -8.56 -5.92
CA ASP A 659 -14.73 -7.56 -5.09
C ASP A 659 -13.73 -6.75 -5.94
N PRO A 660 -14.00 -5.46 -6.18
CA PRO A 660 -13.14 -4.60 -6.99
C PRO A 660 -11.81 -4.26 -6.31
N SER A 661 -11.64 -4.52 -5.00
CA SER A 661 -10.44 -4.19 -4.23
C SER A 661 -9.20 -4.94 -4.71
N TYR A 662 -9.39 -6.17 -5.20
CA TYR A 662 -8.31 -7.09 -5.55
C TYR A 662 -8.40 -7.62 -6.99
N ASN A 663 -9.55 -7.48 -7.64
CA ASN A 663 -9.79 -7.99 -8.99
C ASN A 663 -10.59 -7.00 -9.84
N LEU A 664 -10.55 -7.16 -11.16
CA LEU A 664 -11.57 -6.58 -12.03
C LEU A 664 -12.88 -7.35 -11.81
N PRO A 665 -13.98 -6.72 -11.38
CA PRO A 665 -15.22 -7.43 -11.05
C PRO A 665 -15.69 -8.37 -12.16
N GLY A 666 -15.93 -9.63 -11.80
CA GLY A 666 -16.40 -10.69 -12.71
C GLY A 666 -15.32 -11.26 -13.64
N ARG A 667 -14.11 -10.69 -13.68
CA ARG A 667 -13.01 -11.21 -14.50
C ARG A 667 -12.51 -12.55 -13.95
N SER A 668 -12.49 -13.58 -14.80
CA SER A 668 -11.81 -14.86 -14.51
C SER A 668 -10.34 -14.68 -14.13
N LEU A 669 -9.84 -15.61 -13.31
CA LEU A 669 -8.46 -15.63 -12.84
C LEU A 669 -7.45 -15.85 -13.98
N HIS A 670 -7.89 -16.45 -15.08
CA HIS A 670 -7.10 -16.72 -16.26
C HIS A 670 -7.59 -15.93 -17.47
N ASP A 671 -6.65 -15.44 -18.27
CA ASP A 671 -6.90 -15.14 -19.68
C ASP A 671 -6.95 -16.44 -20.50
N PRO A 672 -7.41 -16.42 -21.77
CA PRO A 672 -7.57 -17.63 -22.57
C PRO A 672 -6.31 -18.49 -22.72
N LEU A 673 -5.11 -17.90 -22.79
CA LEU A 673 -3.86 -18.65 -22.89
C LEU A 673 -3.58 -19.39 -21.58
N LEU A 674 -3.66 -18.66 -20.46
CA LEU A 674 -3.40 -19.24 -19.14
C LEU A 674 -4.45 -20.31 -18.80
N ALA A 675 -5.71 -20.10 -19.16
CA ALA A 675 -6.78 -21.06 -18.98
C ALA A 675 -6.45 -22.37 -19.72
N PHE A 676 -6.05 -22.28 -20.99
CA PHE A 676 -5.68 -23.44 -21.79
C PHE A 676 -4.47 -24.20 -21.22
N LEU A 677 -3.41 -23.49 -20.83
CA LEU A 677 -2.24 -24.13 -20.21
C LEU A 677 -2.58 -24.77 -18.86
N PHE A 678 -3.42 -24.13 -18.06
CA PHE A 678 -3.89 -24.65 -16.79
C PHE A 678 -4.72 -25.92 -16.97
N THR A 679 -5.71 -25.94 -17.86
CA THR A 679 -6.56 -27.11 -18.10
C THR A 679 -5.72 -28.33 -18.46
N ILE A 680 -4.77 -28.17 -19.40
CA ILE A 680 -3.88 -29.26 -19.81
C ILE A 680 -2.98 -29.69 -18.66
N GLY A 681 -2.40 -28.73 -17.93
CA GLY A 681 -1.55 -29.00 -16.77
C GLY A 681 -2.29 -29.78 -15.67
N LEU A 682 -3.53 -29.39 -15.37
CA LEU A 682 -4.39 -30.03 -14.38
C LEU A 682 -4.76 -31.45 -14.80
N ILE A 683 -5.28 -31.64 -16.01
CA ILE A 683 -5.65 -32.97 -16.54
C ILE A 683 -4.42 -33.90 -16.56
N THR A 684 -3.27 -33.42 -17.01
CA THR A 684 -2.03 -34.20 -17.04
C THR A 684 -1.62 -34.63 -15.64
N SER A 685 -1.72 -33.71 -14.67
CA SER A 685 -1.35 -34.00 -13.30
C SER A 685 -2.30 -35.01 -12.67
N LEU A 686 -3.61 -34.91 -12.92
CA LEU A 686 -4.62 -35.86 -12.46
C LEU A 686 -4.40 -37.25 -13.06
N TRP A 687 -4.08 -37.32 -14.36
CA TRP A 687 -3.80 -38.58 -15.04
C TRP A 687 -2.50 -39.25 -14.59
N ARG A 688 -1.54 -38.47 -14.07
CA ARG A 688 -0.20 -38.95 -13.64
C ARG A 688 0.01 -38.86 -12.13
N MET A 689 -1.06 -38.95 -11.34
CA MET A 689 -1.02 -38.98 -9.87
C MET A 689 -0.20 -40.15 -9.29
N ASP A 690 0.20 -41.13 -10.09
CA ASP A 690 1.12 -42.19 -9.64
C ASP A 690 2.53 -41.68 -9.33
N SER A 691 2.90 -40.49 -9.84
CA SER A 691 4.22 -39.91 -9.61
C SER A 691 4.21 -38.83 -8.52
N PRO A 692 5.25 -38.77 -7.67
CA PRO A 692 5.29 -37.87 -6.52
C PRO A 692 5.31 -36.38 -6.91
N GLY A 693 5.92 -36.04 -8.06
CA GLY A 693 5.95 -34.65 -8.54
C GLY A 693 4.56 -34.10 -8.88
N PHE A 694 3.73 -34.90 -9.57
CA PHE A 694 2.37 -34.50 -9.92
C PHE A 694 1.45 -34.48 -8.70
N ARG A 695 1.55 -35.46 -7.80
CA ARG A 695 0.79 -35.44 -6.54
C ARG A 695 1.11 -34.22 -5.70
N LEU A 696 2.39 -33.91 -5.52
CA LEU A 696 2.80 -32.75 -4.73
C LEU A 696 2.14 -31.47 -5.25
N VAL A 697 2.19 -31.23 -6.56
CA VAL A 697 1.61 -30.02 -7.17
C VAL A 697 0.08 -30.00 -7.01
N LEU A 698 -0.60 -31.14 -7.24
CA LEU A 698 -2.06 -31.25 -7.09
C LEU A 698 -2.54 -31.07 -5.65
N PHE A 699 -1.93 -31.79 -4.71
CA PHE A 699 -2.32 -31.70 -3.30
C PHE A 699 -2.04 -30.31 -2.75
N TRP A 700 -0.90 -29.72 -3.08
CA TRP A 700 -0.62 -28.33 -2.73
C TRP A 700 -1.66 -27.37 -3.31
N PHE A 701 -2.00 -27.50 -4.60
CA PHE A 701 -3.05 -26.71 -5.26
C PHE A 701 -4.40 -26.84 -4.52
N VAL A 702 -4.84 -28.07 -4.23
CA VAL A 702 -6.12 -28.33 -3.54
C VAL A 702 -6.11 -27.81 -2.09
N LEU A 703 -5.03 -28.06 -1.34
CA LEU A 703 -4.91 -27.64 0.06
C LEU A 703 -4.94 -26.11 0.20
N THR A 704 -4.22 -25.40 -0.69
CA THR A 704 -4.22 -23.93 -0.69
C THR A 704 -5.54 -23.34 -1.18
N LEU A 705 -6.25 -24.04 -2.08
CA LEU A 705 -7.59 -23.65 -2.52
C LEU A 705 -8.66 -23.80 -1.44
N MET A 706 -8.50 -24.77 -0.54
CA MET A 706 -9.50 -25.03 0.49
C MET A 706 -9.71 -23.82 1.41
N ALA A 707 -8.68 -23.00 1.61
CA ALA A 707 -8.76 -21.76 2.38
C ALA A 707 -9.80 -20.77 1.85
N THR A 708 -9.99 -20.70 0.52
CA THR A 708 -11.01 -19.83 -0.08
C THR A 708 -12.38 -20.50 -0.16
N GLY A 709 -12.43 -21.83 -0.30
CA GLY A 709 -13.69 -22.57 -0.29
C GLY A 709 -14.38 -22.50 1.07
N LEU A 710 -13.60 -22.40 2.14
CA LEU A 710 -14.08 -22.17 3.49
C LEU A 710 -14.41 -20.70 3.77
N ALA A 711 -14.08 -19.75 2.89
CA ALA A 711 -14.30 -18.33 3.16
C ALA A 711 -15.75 -17.88 2.89
N VAL A 712 -16.29 -16.94 3.66
CA VAL A 712 -17.64 -16.39 3.40
C VAL A 712 -17.72 -15.68 2.04
N ASN A 713 -16.69 -14.91 1.65
CA ASN A 713 -16.70 -14.17 0.37
C ASN A 713 -15.98 -14.91 -0.76
N ALA A 714 -16.39 -16.15 -1.06
CA ALA A 714 -15.79 -16.94 -2.13
C ALA A 714 -16.19 -16.46 -3.55
N PRO A 715 -15.25 -16.36 -4.50
CA PRO A 715 -13.82 -16.62 -4.36
C PRO A 715 -13.08 -15.42 -3.73
N ASN A 716 -12.40 -15.64 -2.61
CA ASN A 716 -11.55 -14.62 -1.97
C ASN A 716 -10.11 -14.75 -2.47
N TYR A 717 -9.64 -13.77 -3.24
CA TYR A 717 -8.32 -13.82 -3.90
C TYR A 717 -7.15 -13.59 -2.94
N LEU A 718 -7.38 -12.89 -1.82
CA LEU A 718 -6.39 -12.72 -0.76
C LEU A 718 -6.05 -14.06 -0.11
N LYS A 719 -7.09 -14.84 0.24
CA LYS A 719 -6.98 -16.18 0.82
C LYS A 719 -6.48 -17.23 -0.18
N MET A 720 -6.63 -16.98 -1.48
CA MET A 720 -6.06 -17.83 -2.56
C MET A 720 -4.59 -17.52 -2.87
N SER A 721 -3.98 -16.50 -2.26
CA SER A 721 -2.62 -16.06 -2.61
C SER A 721 -1.58 -17.20 -2.58
N GLY A 722 -1.64 -18.10 -1.60
CA GLY A 722 -0.77 -19.28 -1.50
C GLY A 722 -0.86 -20.27 -2.67
N VAL A 723 -1.93 -20.20 -3.50
CA VAL A 723 -2.12 -21.05 -4.70
C VAL A 723 -1.18 -20.64 -5.84
N ALA A 724 -0.78 -19.36 -5.92
CA ALA A 724 -0.08 -18.79 -7.08
C ALA A 724 1.13 -19.61 -7.57
N PRO A 725 2.02 -20.10 -6.69
CA PRO A 725 3.20 -20.81 -7.16
C PRO A 725 2.87 -22.24 -7.65
N SER A 726 1.80 -22.89 -7.14
CA SER A 726 1.34 -24.20 -7.63
C SER A 726 0.73 -24.11 -9.02
N LEU A 727 -0.09 -23.06 -9.21
CA LEU A 727 -0.70 -22.68 -10.46
C LEU A 727 0.36 -22.43 -11.54
N ALA A 728 1.44 -21.72 -11.17
CA ALA A 728 2.57 -21.46 -12.06
C ALA A 728 3.24 -22.75 -12.56
N VAL A 729 3.40 -23.74 -11.68
CA VAL A 729 3.94 -25.05 -12.06
C VAL A 729 2.98 -25.80 -12.99
N LEU A 730 1.66 -25.75 -12.74
CA LEU A 730 0.64 -26.34 -13.61
C LEU A 730 0.69 -25.77 -15.04
N TYR A 731 0.85 -24.46 -15.22
CA TYR A 731 1.05 -23.87 -16.55
C TYR A 731 2.29 -24.43 -17.26
N GLY A 732 3.39 -24.62 -16.51
CA GLY A 732 4.62 -25.23 -17.02
C GLY A 732 4.42 -26.68 -17.45
N ILE A 733 3.63 -27.45 -16.70
CA ILE A 733 3.25 -28.83 -17.05
C ILE A 733 2.40 -28.85 -18.33
N GLY A 734 1.42 -27.95 -18.45
CA GLY A 734 0.59 -27.84 -19.65
C GLY A 734 1.41 -27.52 -20.90
N ALA A 735 2.30 -26.53 -20.80
CA ALA A 735 3.22 -26.18 -21.88
C ALA A 735 4.15 -27.34 -22.26
N MET A 736 4.58 -28.12 -21.26
CA MET A 736 5.42 -29.29 -21.46
C MET A 736 4.72 -30.41 -22.24
N LEU A 737 3.47 -30.73 -21.91
CA LEU A 737 2.71 -31.73 -22.65
C LEU A 737 2.44 -31.26 -24.09
N LEU A 738 2.10 -29.99 -24.30
CA LEU A 738 1.91 -29.42 -25.64
C LEU A 738 3.17 -29.54 -26.49
N MET A 739 4.34 -29.26 -25.92
CA MET A 739 5.61 -29.42 -26.64
C MET A 739 5.90 -30.88 -26.98
N ARG A 740 5.53 -31.83 -26.11
CA ARG A 740 5.64 -33.27 -26.39
C ARG A 740 4.72 -33.69 -27.54
N LEU A 741 3.43 -33.36 -27.44
CA LEU A 741 2.45 -33.67 -28.49
C LEU A 741 2.83 -33.04 -29.83
N ARG A 742 3.37 -31.82 -29.83
CA ARG A 742 3.93 -31.22 -31.05
C ARG A 742 5.07 -32.08 -31.61
N ASP A 743 6.05 -32.45 -30.79
CA ASP A 743 7.19 -33.25 -31.24
C ASP A 743 6.75 -34.61 -31.80
N ASP A 744 5.68 -35.19 -31.26
CA ASP A 744 5.12 -36.48 -31.68
C ASP A 744 4.24 -36.37 -32.96
N PHE A 745 3.46 -35.29 -33.13
CA PHE A 745 2.43 -35.20 -34.19
C PHE A 745 2.68 -34.11 -35.25
N PHE A 746 3.43 -33.05 -34.96
CA PHE A 746 3.59 -31.87 -35.84
C PHE A 746 5.03 -31.32 -35.82
N PRO A 747 5.95 -31.82 -36.67
CA PRO A 747 7.36 -31.40 -36.68
C PRO A 747 7.58 -30.05 -37.37
N PHE A 748 6.92 -28.99 -36.90
CA PHE A 748 7.23 -27.61 -37.32
C PHE A 748 8.65 -27.22 -36.91
N LYS A 749 9.25 -26.26 -37.61
CA LYS A 749 10.56 -25.71 -37.23
C LYS A 749 10.48 -25.14 -35.80
N LYS A 750 11.34 -25.60 -34.89
CA LYS A 750 11.39 -25.21 -33.47
C LYS A 750 11.32 -23.69 -33.22
N HIS A 751 11.84 -22.88 -34.15
CA HIS A 751 11.76 -21.42 -34.10
C HIS A 751 10.33 -20.88 -34.22
N LEU A 752 9.46 -21.51 -35.02
CA LEU A 752 8.08 -21.08 -35.20
C LEU A 752 7.27 -21.29 -33.91
N THR A 753 7.43 -22.42 -33.21
CA THR A 753 6.77 -22.63 -31.91
C THR A 753 7.24 -21.61 -30.87
N LEU A 754 8.52 -21.25 -30.87
CA LEU A 754 9.04 -20.24 -29.94
C LEU A 754 8.49 -18.84 -30.25
N VAL A 755 8.35 -18.49 -31.53
CA VAL A 755 7.74 -17.21 -31.96
C VAL A 755 6.26 -17.17 -31.59
N ILE A 756 5.50 -18.22 -31.87
CA ILE A 756 4.08 -18.31 -31.51
C ILE A 756 3.91 -18.26 -30.00
N GLY A 757 4.66 -19.08 -29.25
CA GLY A 757 4.61 -19.09 -27.79
C GLY A 757 4.95 -17.73 -27.18
N SER A 758 6.03 -17.08 -27.65
CA SER A 758 6.40 -15.73 -27.20
C SER A 758 5.31 -14.71 -27.55
N GLY A 759 4.74 -14.79 -28.75
CA GLY A 759 3.65 -13.92 -29.19
C GLY A 759 2.40 -14.06 -28.33
N LEU A 760 2.01 -15.29 -27.97
CA LEU A 760 0.88 -15.55 -27.07
C LEU A 760 1.09 -14.95 -25.67
N PHE A 761 2.30 -15.05 -25.12
CA PHE A 761 2.61 -14.43 -23.82
C PHE A 761 2.67 -12.89 -23.90
N ILE A 762 3.09 -12.32 -25.03
CA ILE A 762 3.00 -10.87 -25.26
C ILE A 762 1.53 -10.43 -25.28
N VAL A 763 0.65 -11.19 -25.93
CA VAL A 763 -0.80 -10.92 -25.95
C VAL A 763 -1.38 -11.04 -24.54
N SER A 764 -1.10 -12.11 -23.80
CA SER A 764 -1.56 -12.30 -22.41
C SER A 764 -1.06 -11.16 -21.49
N GLY A 765 0.22 -10.77 -21.58
CA GLY A 765 0.75 -9.61 -20.87
C GLY A 765 0.11 -8.28 -21.28
N GLY A 766 -0.20 -8.11 -22.57
CA GLY A 766 -0.91 -6.95 -23.09
C GLY A 766 -2.36 -6.87 -22.61
N ILE A 767 -3.06 -8.01 -22.52
CA ILE A 767 -4.41 -8.12 -21.93
C ILE A 767 -4.35 -7.70 -20.46
N THR A 768 -3.45 -8.28 -19.67
CA THR A 768 -3.28 -7.91 -18.26
C THR A 768 -2.95 -6.42 -18.08
N PHE A 769 -2.05 -5.88 -18.91
CA PHE A 769 -1.73 -4.46 -18.89
C PHE A 769 -2.96 -3.60 -19.21
N TYR A 770 -3.71 -3.95 -20.27
CA TYR A 770 -4.91 -3.23 -20.67
C TYR A 770 -6.01 -3.27 -19.60
N ASP A 771 -6.29 -4.46 -19.06
CA ASP A 771 -7.31 -4.65 -18.04
C ASP A 771 -6.97 -3.88 -16.76
N TYR A 772 -5.71 -3.87 -16.35
CA TYR A 772 -5.29 -3.20 -15.11
C TYR A 772 -5.21 -1.68 -15.27
N GLN A 773 -4.66 -1.19 -16.39
CA GLN A 773 -4.40 0.24 -16.57
C GLN A 773 -5.62 1.02 -17.10
N PHE A 774 -6.52 0.36 -17.85
CA PHE A 774 -7.63 1.06 -18.51
C PHE A 774 -9.01 0.58 -18.06
N ARG A 775 -9.25 -0.74 -17.91
CA ARG A 775 -10.59 -1.24 -17.53
C ARG A 775 -10.88 -1.17 -16.04
N TRP A 776 -9.91 -1.58 -15.20
CA TRP A 776 -10.11 -1.61 -13.75
C TRP A 776 -10.40 -0.23 -13.15
N PRO A 777 -9.69 0.85 -13.53
CA PRO A 777 -9.95 2.20 -13.00
C PRO A 777 -11.31 2.77 -13.37
N GLN A 778 -11.97 2.26 -14.41
CA GLN A 778 -13.32 2.67 -14.83
C GLN A 778 -14.42 2.13 -13.90
N THR A 779 -14.07 1.30 -12.91
CA THR A 779 -15.03 0.78 -11.93
C THR A 779 -15.42 1.89 -10.96
N VAL A 780 -16.68 2.32 -10.98
CA VAL A 780 -17.19 3.45 -10.17
C VAL A 780 -16.87 3.29 -8.68
N ALA A 781 -17.05 2.07 -8.14
CA ALA A 781 -16.79 1.78 -6.72
C ALA A 781 -15.31 1.90 -6.30
N LEU A 782 -14.36 1.89 -7.25
CA LEU A 782 -12.93 1.81 -6.92
C LEU A 782 -12.41 3.06 -6.22
N SER A 783 -12.90 4.25 -6.61
CA SER A 783 -12.50 5.52 -6.01
C SER A 783 -12.93 5.64 -4.55
N GLU A 784 -14.10 5.07 -4.21
CA GLU A 784 -14.64 5.07 -2.85
C GLU A 784 -13.90 4.05 -1.97
N ILE A 785 -13.67 2.84 -2.48
CA ILE A 785 -13.00 1.76 -1.74
C ILE A 785 -11.56 2.09 -1.36
N PHE A 786 -10.84 2.80 -2.24
CA PHE A 786 -9.47 3.24 -1.99
C PHE A 786 -9.41 4.69 -1.44
N ASP A 787 -10.52 5.23 -0.94
CA ASP A 787 -10.55 6.56 -0.29
C ASP A 787 -9.83 7.65 -1.11
N LYS A 788 -9.93 7.62 -2.44
CA LYS A 788 -9.08 8.44 -3.36
C LYS A 788 -9.06 9.91 -2.98
N GLN A 789 -10.24 10.46 -2.68
CA GLN A 789 -10.43 11.87 -2.35
C GLN A 789 -9.87 12.23 -0.98
N ARG A 790 -10.14 11.41 0.05
CA ARG A 790 -9.59 11.62 1.40
C ARG A 790 -8.07 11.48 1.41
N TYR A 791 -7.52 10.55 0.62
CA TYR A 791 -6.08 10.41 0.41
C TYR A 791 -5.46 11.67 -0.22
N ALA A 792 -6.04 12.17 -1.31
CA ALA A 792 -5.56 13.39 -1.97
C ALA A 792 -5.64 14.60 -1.05
N ALA A 793 -6.75 14.76 -0.32
CA ALA A 793 -6.95 15.82 0.65
C ALA A 793 -5.95 15.73 1.82
N ALA A 794 -5.71 14.55 2.37
CA ALA A 794 -4.73 14.36 3.44
C ALA A 794 -3.28 14.64 2.97
N ALA A 795 -2.93 14.22 1.75
CA ALA A 795 -1.63 14.55 1.14
C ALA A 795 -1.47 16.06 0.93
N TYR A 796 -2.54 16.75 0.51
CA TYR A 796 -2.56 18.22 0.39
C TYR A 796 -2.36 18.89 1.74
N VAL A 797 -3.07 18.47 2.80
CA VAL A 797 -2.90 19.01 4.16
C VAL A 797 -1.47 18.85 4.64
N GLN A 798 -0.86 17.67 4.45
CA GLN A 798 0.53 17.42 4.82
C GLN A 798 1.49 18.36 4.07
N HIS A 799 1.31 18.50 2.76
CA HIS A 799 2.14 19.38 1.95
C HIS A 799 1.97 20.85 2.36
N TYR A 800 0.73 21.31 2.54
CA TYR A 800 0.41 22.67 2.94
C TYR A 800 1.04 23.05 4.28
N LEU A 801 1.02 22.14 5.26
CA LEU A 801 1.59 22.35 6.59
C LEU A 801 3.13 22.24 6.63
N SER A 802 3.77 21.68 5.59
CA SER A 802 5.24 21.50 5.54
C SER A 802 6.02 22.71 5.02
N ASP A 803 5.34 23.69 4.45
CA ASP A 803 5.91 24.71 3.56
C ASP A 803 6.34 26.01 4.31
N SER A 804 6.05 26.16 5.61
CA SER A 804 6.51 27.31 6.45
C SER A 804 6.24 27.11 7.96
N GLU A 805 6.98 27.84 8.83
CA GLU A 805 7.03 27.63 10.29
C GLU A 805 5.74 27.95 11.10
N ALA A 806 4.70 28.50 10.47
CA ALA A 806 3.40 28.71 11.14
C ALA A 806 2.26 28.76 10.11
N ARG A 807 1.64 27.60 9.84
CA ARG A 807 0.38 27.51 9.08
C ARG A 807 -0.66 26.77 9.91
N SER A 808 -1.89 27.22 9.74
CA SER A 808 -3.07 26.57 10.26
C SER A 808 -4.05 26.35 9.12
N ILE A 809 -4.81 25.26 9.20
CA ILE A 809 -5.81 24.90 8.19
C ILE A 809 -7.05 24.35 8.89
N LEU A 810 -8.20 24.86 8.50
CA LEU A 810 -9.51 24.42 8.97
C LEU A 810 -10.06 23.32 8.06
N LEU A 811 -10.50 22.20 8.60
CA LEU A 811 -11.06 21.11 7.81
C LEU A 811 -12.30 20.49 8.46
N SER A 812 -13.11 19.82 7.65
CA SER A 812 -14.22 19.01 8.15
C SER A 812 -13.71 17.84 9.00
N THR A 813 -14.41 17.52 10.10
CA THR A 813 -14.07 16.40 10.97
C THR A 813 -13.97 15.07 10.23
N GLU A 814 -14.80 14.84 9.20
CA GLU A 814 -14.73 13.62 8.34
C GLU A 814 -13.34 13.42 7.71
N LEU A 815 -12.66 14.49 7.31
CA LEU A 815 -11.32 14.38 6.72
C LEU A 815 -10.27 14.11 7.79
N PHE A 816 -10.35 14.81 8.93
CA PHE A 816 -9.44 14.62 10.06
C PHE A 816 -9.53 13.19 10.61
N GLN A 817 -10.75 12.70 10.77
CA GLN A 817 -11.10 11.35 11.22
C GLN A 817 -11.15 10.41 10.02
N SER A 818 -10.03 10.25 9.32
CA SER A 818 -9.92 9.29 8.22
C SER A 818 -8.62 8.46 8.31
N PRO A 819 -8.63 7.19 7.86
CA PRO A 819 -7.41 6.36 7.83
C PRO A 819 -6.27 7.02 7.04
N ALA A 820 -6.59 7.69 5.93
CA ALA A 820 -5.60 8.40 5.12
C ALA A 820 -4.96 9.56 5.87
N MET A 821 -5.73 10.37 6.60
CA MET A 821 -5.16 11.45 7.41
C MET A 821 -4.23 10.89 8.48
N ARG A 822 -4.63 9.83 9.19
CA ARG A 822 -3.77 9.14 10.18
C ARG A 822 -2.44 8.69 9.61
N PHE A 823 -2.44 8.16 8.40
CA PHE A 823 -1.22 7.78 7.72
C PHE A 823 -0.30 8.98 7.44
N PHE A 824 -0.82 10.17 7.11
CA PHE A 824 -0.02 11.34 6.78
C PHE A 824 0.40 12.21 7.98
N GLU A 825 -0.18 12.01 9.16
CA GLU A 825 0.17 12.75 10.37
C GLU A 825 1.65 12.61 10.78
N GLY A 826 2.28 11.48 10.44
CA GLY A 826 3.68 11.25 10.78
C GLY A 826 3.87 10.56 12.14
N ARG A 827 5.13 10.57 12.58
CA ARG A 827 5.55 10.13 13.92
C ARG A 827 5.06 11.03 15.04
N GLU A 828 4.91 12.33 14.77
CA GLU A 828 4.40 13.29 15.73
C GLU A 828 2.93 13.59 15.43
N PRO A 829 1.99 12.93 16.14
CA PRO A 829 0.57 13.17 15.98
C PRO A 829 0.18 14.57 16.46
N PHE A 830 -0.90 15.12 15.91
CA PHE A 830 -1.50 16.33 16.45
C PHE A 830 -1.98 16.09 17.88
N ARG A 831 -1.58 16.97 18.80
CA ARG A 831 -2.08 16.96 20.17
C ARG A 831 -3.49 17.56 20.17
N LEU A 832 -4.43 16.87 20.79
CA LEU A 832 -5.77 17.39 20.98
C LEU A 832 -5.71 18.51 22.03
N ALA A 833 -6.16 19.70 21.68
CA ALA A 833 -6.49 20.71 22.68
C ALA A 833 -7.67 20.17 23.50
N GLN A 834 -7.56 20.17 24.83
CA GLN A 834 -8.69 19.77 25.68
C GLN A 834 -9.85 20.73 25.41
N ALA A 835 -10.98 20.19 24.95
CA ALA A 835 -12.23 20.93 24.96
C ALA A 835 -12.56 21.21 26.43
N ASP A 836 -12.54 22.49 26.84
CA ASP A 836 -13.19 22.89 28.09
C ASP A 836 -14.70 22.66 27.91
N ILE A 837 -15.16 21.49 28.33
CA ILE A 837 -16.59 21.14 28.36
C ILE A 837 -17.34 22.06 29.36
N ASP A 838 -16.62 22.73 30.27
CA ASP A 838 -17.16 23.55 31.37
C ASP A 838 -17.30 25.07 31.08
N THR A 839 -17.25 25.52 29.82
CA THR A 839 -17.39 26.97 29.53
C THR A 839 -18.85 27.44 29.53
N VAL A 840 -19.16 28.40 30.40
CA VAL A 840 -20.45 29.12 30.50
C VAL A 840 -20.89 29.67 29.13
N GLU A 841 -22.20 29.72 28.87
CA GLU A 841 -22.78 30.39 27.70
C GLU A 841 -22.21 31.81 27.53
N GLY A 842 -21.60 32.08 26.37
CA GLY A 842 -21.47 33.45 25.87
C GLY A 842 -20.08 34.13 25.83
N GLN A 843 -18.95 33.44 25.57
CA GLN A 843 -17.72 33.92 24.84
C GLN A 843 -16.48 33.00 25.09
N PRO A 844 -15.40 33.00 24.25
CA PRO A 844 -15.16 33.84 23.08
C PRO A 844 -15.23 33.06 21.75
N THR A 845 -15.90 33.65 20.76
CA THR A 845 -15.80 33.28 19.35
C THR A 845 -14.36 33.48 18.87
N HIS A 846 -13.70 32.42 18.37
CA HIS A 846 -12.39 32.54 17.75
C HIS A 846 -12.54 32.99 16.30
N VAL A 847 -12.01 34.15 15.92
CA VAL A 847 -11.98 34.57 14.52
C VAL A 847 -10.79 33.89 13.85
N TYR A 848 -11.06 32.84 13.09
CA TYR A 848 -10.05 32.18 12.28
C TYR A 848 -9.95 32.89 10.92
N THR A 849 -8.73 33.17 10.48
CA THR A 849 -8.46 33.67 9.12
C THR A 849 -7.33 32.84 8.52
N GLY A 850 -7.63 32.10 7.46
CA GLY A 850 -6.65 31.21 6.84
C GLY A 850 -7.26 30.24 5.85
N ALA A 851 -6.51 29.18 5.54
CA ALA A 851 -6.92 28.16 4.60
C ALA A 851 -7.97 27.22 5.19
N TRP A 852 -8.90 26.77 4.36
CA TRP A 852 -9.88 25.76 4.72
C TRP A 852 -10.00 24.69 3.63
N LEU A 853 -10.41 23.49 4.04
CA LEU A 853 -10.58 22.33 3.17
C LEU A 853 -11.79 21.48 3.61
N THR A 854 -12.86 21.44 2.82
CA THR A 854 -14.08 20.68 3.15
C THR A 854 -14.67 19.95 1.96
N ARG A 855 -15.52 18.95 2.25
CA ARG A 855 -16.30 18.21 1.26
C ARG A 855 -17.55 19.01 0.87
N GLY A 856 -17.35 20.06 0.07
CA GLY A 856 -18.44 20.97 -0.31
C GLY A 856 -18.86 21.93 0.81
N TRP A 857 -19.88 22.75 0.51
CA TRP A 857 -20.38 23.78 1.42
C TRP A 857 -21.22 23.22 2.57
N GLU A 858 -21.98 22.15 2.33
CA GLU A 858 -22.82 21.53 3.37
C GLU A 858 -21.98 20.92 4.50
N ALA A 859 -20.78 20.41 4.20
CA ALA A 859 -19.90 19.89 5.24
C ALA A 859 -19.44 20.96 6.25
N LEU A 860 -19.58 22.24 5.93
CA LEU A 860 -19.29 23.34 6.87
C LEU A 860 -20.32 23.45 7.98
N SER A 861 -21.54 22.93 7.81
CA SER A 861 -22.54 22.92 8.89
C SER A 861 -22.30 21.81 9.92
N GLY A 862 -21.44 20.84 9.61
CA GLY A 862 -20.98 19.82 10.55
C GLY A 862 -19.76 20.26 11.37
N PRO A 863 -19.32 19.45 12.35
CA PRO A 863 -18.14 19.77 13.17
C PRO A 863 -16.87 19.96 12.33
N LEU A 864 -16.02 20.90 12.78
CA LEU A 864 -14.79 21.29 12.10
C LEU A 864 -13.58 21.07 13.02
N VAL A 865 -12.41 20.90 12.42
CA VAL A 865 -11.12 20.75 13.11
C VAL A 865 -10.13 21.76 12.56
N LEU A 866 -9.54 22.57 13.45
CA LEU A 866 -8.43 23.45 13.13
C LEU A 866 -7.12 22.74 13.45
N LEU A 867 -6.28 22.56 12.44
CA LEU A 867 -4.91 22.09 12.62
C LEU A 867 -3.98 23.27 12.65
N THR A 868 -3.08 23.31 13.63
CA THR A 868 -2.07 24.36 13.78
C THR A 868 -0.71 23.74 14.01
N VAL A 869 0.29 24.21 13.27
CA VAL A 869 1.70 23.84 13.48
C VAL A 869 2.44 25.07 14.01
N GLN A 870 3.08 24.92 15.17
CA GLN A 870 3.90 25.95 15.82
C GLN A 870 5.29 25.38 16.11
N GLY A 871 6.26 25.69 15.26
CA GLY A 871 7.58 25.06 15.32
C GLY A 871 7.47 23.54 15.08
N THR A 872 7.91 22.71 16.04
CA THR A 872 7.75 21.25 15.98
C THR A 872 6.42 20.77 16.56
N GLN A 873 5.67 21.61 17.27
CA GLN A 873 4.44 21.21 17.93
C GLN A 873 3.26 21.25 16.95
N LYS A 874 2.42 20.21 16.98
CA LYS A 874 1.21 20.10 16.17
C LYS A 874 -0.01 20.03 17.08
N PHE A 875 -1.02 20.86 16.84
CA PHE A 875 -2.25 20.94 17.62
C PHE A 875 -3.48 20.72 16.73
N ALA A 876 -4.48 20.03 17.26
CA ALA A 876 -5.81 19.88 16.66
C ALA A 876 -6.87 20.33 17.67
N GLU A 877 -7.74 21.22 17.26
CA GLU A 877 -8.84 21.75 18.08
C GLU A 877 -10.16 21.64 17.31
N GLN A 878 -11.21 21.16 17.98
CA GLN A 878 -12.51 20.89 17.37
C GLN A 878 -13.50 22.03 17.66
N PHE A 879 -14.24 22.44 16.62
CA PHE A 879 -15.19 23.55 16.62
C PHE A 879 -16.57 23.11 16.10
N GLN A 880 -17.60 23.90 16.44
CA GLN A 880 -18.94 23.74 15.87
C GLN A 880 -18.97 24.05 14.37
N GLY A 881 -19.97 23.49 13.70
CA GLY A 881 -20.29 23.84 12.32
C GLY A 881 -20.86 25.26 12.18
N ILE A 882 -20.69 25.82 10.99
CA ILE A 882 -21.07 27.18 10.61
C ILE A 882 -22.56 27.20 10.25
N ARG A 883 -23.37 27.96 11.00
CA ARG A 883 -24.82 28.15 10.72
C ARG A 883 -25.03 29.16 9.57
N SER A 884 -26.11 29.00 8.79
CA SER A 884 -26.30 29.61 7.46
C SER A 884 -26.16 31.15 7.37
N SER A 885 -26.30 31.91 8.46
CA SER A 885 -26.09 33.37 8.46
C SER A 885 -24.62 33.80 8.31
N SER A 886 -23.65 32.93 8.60
CA SER A 886 -22.20 33.18 8.45
C SER A 886 -21.60 32.57 7.16
N SER A 887 -22.43 31.96 6.30
CA SER A 887 -21.99 31.42 5.01
C SER A 887 -21.61 32.50 3.97
N GLN A 888 -22.07 33.74 4.16
CA GLN A 888 -21.69 34.89 3.31
C GLN A 888 -20.20 35.28 3.40
N PHE A 889 -19.44 34.72 4.35
CA PHE A 889 -18.04 35.11 4.61
C PHE A 889 -17.02 34.46 3.66
N PHE A 890 -17.35 33.34 3.01
CA PHE A 890 -16.50 32.73 1.98
C PHE A 890 -16.79 33.38 0.61
N GLN A 891 -16.46 34.67 0.47
CA GLN A 891 -16.81 35.48 -0.71
C GLN A 891 -16.00 35.17 -1.98
N LYS A 892 -14.97 34.32 -1.91
CA LYS A 892 -14.23 33.84 -3.09
C LYS A 892 -14.66 32.43 -3.45
N ALA A 893 -14.95 32.22 -4.73
CA ALA A 893 -15.06 30.89 -5.31
C ALA A 893 -13.82 30.05 -4.93
N PRO A 894 -13.98 28.73 -4.67
CA PRO A 894 -12.86 27.86 -4.31
C PRO A 894 -11.72 28.04 -5.33
N SER A 895 -10.51 28.22 -4.83
CA SER A 895 -9.35 28.51 -5.68
C SER A 895 -8.89 27.29 -6.46
N ALA A 896 -9.18 26.08 -5.95
CA ALA A 896 -8.92 24.81 -6.62
C ALA A 896 -9.77 23.67 -6.04
N ALA A 897 -10.18 22.72 -6.88
CA ALA A 897 -10.57 21.38 -6.45
C ALA A 897 -9.30 20.58 -6.14
N VAL A 898 -9.24 19.92 -4.99
CA VAL A 898 -8.12 19.03 -4.66
C VAL A 898 -8.37 17.67 -5.30
N ASP A 899 -8.02 17.59 -6.58
CA ASP A 899 -8.13 16.34 -7.35
C ASP A 899 -6.76 15.67 -7.45
N GLY A 900 -6.67 14.49 -6.85
CA GLY A 900 -5.47 13.67 -6.92
C GLY A 900 -5.11 13.33 -8.36
N TYR A 901 -4.00 13.89 -8.84
CA TYR A 901 -3.29 13.57 -10.08
C TYR A 901 -4.17 13.28 -11.30
N GLY A 902 -4.51 14.35 -12.04
CA GLY A 902 -4.58 14.40 -13.49
C GLY A 902 -5.23 13.23 -14.25
N THR A 903 -6.55 13.23 -14.32
CA THR A 903 -7.28 12.85 -15.54
C THR A 903 -8.42 13.84 -15.69
N GLY A 904 -8.39 14.63 -16.76
CA GLY A 904 -9.34 15.73 -17.04
C GLY A 904 -10.75 15.28 -17.39
N ASP A 905 -11.29 14.30 -16.67
CA ASP A 905 -12.69 13.95 -16.73
C ASP A 905 -13.46 14.86 -15.76
N GLU A 906 -14.54 15.48 -16.25
CA GLU A 906 -15.47 16.27 -15.44
C GLU A 906 -16.06 15.39 -14.32
N VAL A 907 -15.42 15.41 -13.14
CA VAL A 907 -15.98 14.83 -11.93
C VAL A 907 -17.05 15.78 -11.42
N SER A 908 -18.21 15.23 -11.04
CA SER A 908 -19.28 15.99 -10.40
C SER A 908 -18.73 16.76 -9.18
N PRO A 909 -18.95 18.09 -9.07
CA PRO A 909 -18.48 18.92 -7.95
C PRO A 909 -18.92 18.44 -6.56
N ALA A 910 -19.90 17.53 -6.49
CA ALA A 910 -20.45 16.99 -5.25
C ALA A 910 -19.51 16.03 -4.50
N GLN A 911 -18.39 15.59 -5.08
CA GLN A 911 -17.49 14.63 -4.44
C GLN A 911 -16.05 15.13 -4.22
N SER A 912 -15.60 16.21 -4.86
CA SER A 912 -14.27 16.76 -4.65
C SER A 912 -14.13 17.57 -3.34
N PHE A 913 -12.97 17.51 -2.68
CA PHE A 913 -12.65 18.44 -1.60
C PHE A 913 -12.35 19.82 -2.18
N LEU A 914 -12.96 20.85 -1.61
CA LEU A 914 -12.81 22.24 -2.01
C LEU A 914 -11.83 22.93 -1.05
N ALA A 915 -10.82 23.60 -1.62
CA ALA A 915 -9.88 24.41 -0.87
C ALA A 915 -10.12 25.91 -1.13
N GLY A 916 -9.90 26.72 -0.09
CA GLY A 916 -9.97 28.17 -0.20
C GLY A 916 -9.32 28.88 0.98
N GLU A 917 -9.39 30.20 0.96
CA GLU A 917 -9.02 31.05 2.09
C GLU A 917 -10.22 31.90 2.50
N GLY A 918 -10.39 32.12 3.80
CA GLY A 918 -11.52 32.88 4.32
C GLY A 918 -11.33 33.27 5.77
N SER A 919 -12.24 34.11 6.26
CA SER A 919 -12.34 34.48 7.67
C SER A 919 -13.67 34.00 8.22
N VAL A 920 -13.66 33.31 9.36
CA VAL A 920 -14.85 32.72 9.97
C VAL A 920 -14.80 32.82 11.49
N GLN A 921 -15.96 33.06 12.11
CA GLN A 921 -16.13 32.95 13.55
C GLN A 921 -16.39 31.48 13.92
N LEU A 922 -15.50 30.93 14.75
CA LEU A 922 -15.59 29.57 15.25
C LEU A 922 -16.08 29.57 16.70
N GLU A 923 -17.02 28.68 17.00
CA GLU A 923 -17.52 28.41 18.35
C GLU A 923 -16.95 27.08 18.84
N LYS A 924 -16.60 26.99 20.14
CA LYS A 924 -16.10 25.74 20.74
C LYS A 924 -17.11 24.61 20.54
N PHE A 925 -16.63 23.43 20.14
CA PHE A 925 -17.46 22.26 19.96
C PHE A 925 -18.12 21.84 21.30
N ARG A 926 -19.43 21.63 21.26
CA ARG A 926 -20.27 21.13 22.36
C ARG A 926 -21.11 19.98 21.84
N VAL A 927 -21.16 18.90 22.61
CA VAL A 927 -21.97 17.73 22.27
C VAL A 927 -23.43 18.04 22.61
N PRO A 928 -24.36 17.92 21.65
CA PRO A 928 -25.78 17.97 21.95
C PRO A 928 -26.17 16.81 22.88
N HIS A 929 -27.05 17.08 23.86
CA HIS A 929 -27.57 16.12 24.85
C HIS A 929 -26.53 15.13 25.40
N GLU A 930 -25.78 15.55 26.41
CA GLU A 930 -24.75 14.72 27.04
C GLU A 930 -25.34 13.53 27.83
N ILE A 931 -24.71 12.37 27.69
CA ILE A 931 -25.07 11.10 28.34
C ILE A 931 -23.92 10.55 29.19
N ASN A 932 -22.68 10.69 28.70
CA ASN A 932 -21.48 10.17 29.38
C ASN A 932 -21.64 8.70 29.86
N ALA A 933 -22.03 7.81 28.95
CA ALA A 933 -22.20 6.38 29.23
C ALA A 933 -20.92 5.60 28.91
N GLU A 934 -20.28 5.03 29.92
CA GLU A 934 -19.05 4.24 29.84
C GLU A 934 -19.37 2.75 29.69
N PHE A 935 -18.80 2.13 28.66
CA PHE A 935 -18.87 0.69 28.41
C PHE A 935 -17.63 -0.02 28.95
N GLU A 936 -17.78 -1.30 29.30
CA GLU A 936 -16.70 -2.13 29.87
C GLU A 936 -15.45 -2.19 28.97
N ASN A 937 -15.60 -2.05 27.65
CA ASN A 937 -14.47 -2.04 26.72
C ASN A 937 -13.63 -0.75 26.78
N GLY A 938 -14.05 0.29 27.52
CA GLY A 938 -13.35 1.58 27.64
C GLY A 938 -13.75 2.62 26.59
N LEU A 939 -14.84 2.39 25.86
CA LEU A 939 -15.51 3.40 25.05
C LEU A 939 -16.59 4.11 25.87
N GLU A 940 -16.74 5.40 25.61
CA GLU A 940 -17.76 6.25 26.21
C GLU A 940 -18.64 6.82 25.11
N LEU A 941 -19.96 6.68 25.26
CA LEU A 941 -20.94 7.46 24.53
C LEU A 941 -21.11 8.80 25.24
N VAL A 942 -20.51 9.84 24.67
CA VAL A 942 -20.48 11.19 25.24
C VAL A 942 -21.87 11.83 25.15
N GLY A 943 -22.56 11.68 24.03
CA GLY A 943 -23.89 12.24 23.83
C GLY A 943 -24.43 12.00 22.42
N TYR A 944 -25.51 12.69 22.07
CA TYR A 944 -26.22 12.45 20.81
C TYR A 944 -26.98 13.68 20.28
N GLU A 945 -27.10 13.76 18.97
CA GLU A 945 -27.95 14.71 18.27
C GLU A 945 -29.12 13.94 17.64
N SER A 946 -30.34 14.24 18.11
CA SER A 946 -31.58 13.72 17.53
C SER A 946 -32.22 14.80 16.66
N PRO A 947 -32.43 14.56 15.36
CA PRO A 947 -33.04 15.51 14.43
C PRO A 947 -34.57 15.46 14.46
N ILE A 948 -35.21 14.75 15.40
CA ILE A 948 -36.66 14.62 15.47
C ILE A 948 -37.24 15.82 16.26
N PRO A 949 -37.81 16.85 15.59
CA PRO A 949 -38.60 17.85 16.29
C PRO A 949 -39.86 17.20 16.90
N SER A 950 -40.42 17.82 17.94
CA SER A 950 -41.59 17.34 18.69
C SER A 950 -42.89 17.14 17.87
N THR A 951 -42.89 17.45 16.57
CA THR A 951 -44.01 17.33 15.63
C THR A 951 -43.66 16.51 14.37
N PHE A 952 -42.52 15.81 14.35
CA PHE A 952 -42.08 15.03 13.20
C PHE A 952 -43.00 13.81 12.95
N CYS A 953 -43.45 13.62 11.71
CA CYS A 953 -44.18 12.43 11.28
C CYS A 953 -43.56 11.89 9.99
N PRO A 954 -42.68 10.87 10.07
CA PRO A 954 -42.02 10.34 8.89
C PRO A 954 -43.00 9.54 8.02
N ALA A 955 -42.93 9.75 6.72
CA ALA A 955 -43.68 9.00 5.72
C ALA A 955 -42.98 7.69 5.35
N TYR A 956 -43.72 6.78 4.71
CA TYR A 956 -43.14 5.58 4.12
C TYR A 956 -42.04 5.96 3.11
N GLY A 957 -40.85 5.38 3.26
CA GLY A 957 -39.67 5.68 2.44
C GLY A 957 -38.76 6.77 3.00
N ASP A 958 -39.18 7.49 4.05
CA ASP A 958 -38.33 8.47 4.73
C ASP A 958 -37.18 7.79 5.47
N ARG A 959 -36.20 8.61 5.85
CA ARG A 959 -35.02 8.20 6.62
C ARG A 959 -34.93 9.03 7.88
N VAL A 960 -34.87 8.36 9.01
CA VAL A 960 -34.63 8.99 10.32
C VAL A 960 -33.14 8.84 10.62
N GLU A 961 -32.46 9.94 10.94
CA GLU A 961 -31.04 9.91 11.31
C GLU A 961 -30.86 10.03 12.82
N LEU A 962 -29.82 9.39 13.34
CA LEU A 962 -29.34 9.53 14.69
C LEU A 962 -27.83 9.76 14.62
N VAL A 963 -27.35 10.83 15.24
CA VAL A 963 -25.92 11.11 15.35
C VAL A 963 -25.50 10.91 16.80
N THR A 964 -24.45 10.12 17.00
CA THR A 964 -23.89 9.83 18.33
C THR A 964 -22.43 10.25 18.39
N TYR A 965 -21.99 10.68 19.57
CA TYR A 965 -20.63 11.14 19.81
C TYR A 965 -19.94 10.21 20.80
N TRP A 966 -18.81 9.68 20.40
CA TRP A 966 -18.08 8.65 21.13
C TRP A 966 -16.68 9.11 21.46
N ARG A 967 -16.12 8.59 22.54
CA ARG A 967 -14.75 8.87 22.95
C ARG A 967 -14.11 7.63 23.53
N ARG A 968 -12.80 7.49 23.32
CA ARG A 968 -11.97 6.49 23.98
C ARG A 968 -11.42 7.06 25.30
N LEU A 969 -11.70 6.40 26.41
CA LEU A 969 -11.24 6.82 27.75
C LEU A 969 -9.83 6.30 28.07
N SER A 970 -9.51 5.07 27.67
CA SER A 970 -8.28 4.40 28.09
C SER A 970 -7.04 4.82 27.29
N THR A 971 -5.95 5.11 28.02
CA THR A 971 -4.58 5.24 27.48
C THR A 971 -3.86 3.89 27.31
N SER A 972 -4.52 2.77 27.62
CA SER A 972 -3.93 1.44 27.50
C SER A 972 -3.43 1.20 26.07
N PRO A 973 -2.17 0.76 25.87
CA PRO A 973 -1.54 0.60 24.55
C PRO A 973 -2.13 -0.55 23.72
N ILE A 974 -3.17 -1.23 24.21
CA ILE A 974 -3.88 -2.25 23.46
C ILE A 974 -4.65 -1.54 22.33
N ILE A 975 -4.28 -1.85 21.08
CA ILE A 975 -5.06 -1.49 19.90
C ILE A 975 -6.47 -2.04 20.13
N MET A 976 -7.45 -1.14 20.13
CA MET A 976 -8.84 -1.46 20.41
C MET A 976 -9.41 -2.17 19.18
N PRO A 977 -10.05 -3.33 19.34
CA PRO A 977 -10.72 -3.98 18.21
C PRO A 977 -11.84 -3.12 17.66
N ASP A 978 -12.11 -3.31 16.37
CA ASP A 978 -13.30 -2.74 15.75
C ASP A 978 -14.52 -3.17 16.56
N SER A 979 -15.26 -2.18 17.03
CA SER A 979 -16.47 -2.38 17.81
C SER A 979 -17.66 -2.23 16.88
N LEU A 980 -18.60 -3.17 16.98
CA LEU A 980 -19.88 -3.11 16.28
C LEU A 980 -20.91 -2.49 17.22
N ALA A 981 -21.64 -1.50 16.75
CA ALA A 981 -22.76 -0.93 17.48
C ALA A 981 -24.07 -1.52 16.96
N PHE A 982 -24.99 -1.81 17.88
CA PHE A 982 -26.40 -1.96 17.55
C PHE A 982 -27.13 -0.68 17.90
N ALA A 983 -27.99 -0.22 17.01
CA ALA A 983 -28.80 0.96 17.21
C ALA A 983 -30.22 0.64 16.77
N HIS A 984 -31.21 0.94 17.60
CA HIS A 984 -32.61 0.72 17.29
C HIS A 984 -33.40 2.01 17.43
N TRP A 985 -34.37 2.19 16.54
CA TRP A 985 -35.43 3.17 16.65
C TRP A 985 -36.70 2.44 17.07
N MET A 986 -37.19 2.78 18.25
CA MET A 986 -38.36 2.20 18.89
C MET A 986 -39.56 3.11 18.59
N ALA A 987 -40.26 2.87 17.48
CA ALA A 987 -41.52 3.55 17.18
C ALA A 987 -42.69 2.86 17.93
N PRO A 988 -43.86 3.52 18.10
CA PRO A 988 -44.96 3.00 18.92
C PRO A 988 -45.42 1.59 18.55
N ASN A 989 -45.42 1.26 17.25
CA ASN A 989 -45.91 0.00 16.71
C ASN A 989 -44.80 -0.88 16.11
N ARG A 990 -43.54 -0.42 16.05
CA ARG A 990 -42.45 -1.16 15.40
C ARG A 990 -41.06 -0.74 15.84
N GLN A 991 -40.15 -1.72 15.91
CA GLN A 991 -38.72 -1.50 16.05
C GLN A 991 -38.03 -1.54 14.68
N VAL A 992 -37.18 -0.55 14.39
CA VAL A 992 -36.28 -0.53 13.22
C VAL A 992 -34.84 -0.57 13.71
N GLN A 993 -33.95 -1.26 13.00
CA GLN A 993 -32.55 -1.46 13.43
C GLN A 993 -31.57 -0.88 12.41
N ALA A 994 -30.42 -0.38 12.89
CA ALA A 994 -29.32 0.16 12.11
C ALA A 994 -27.96 -0.29 12.70
N ASN A 995 -27.73 -1.59 12.72
CA ASN A 995 -26.51 -2.18 13.32
C ASN A 995 -25.33 -2.13 12.34
N GLY A 996 -24.10 -1.97 12.84
CA GLY A 996 -22.91 -1.91 11.98
C GLY A 996 -21.66 -1.39 12.68
N GLU A 997 -20.57 -1.23 11.94
CA GLU A 997 -19.29 -0.69 12.43
C GLU A 997 -19.45 0.70 13.06
N LEU A 998 -18.67 0.96 14.10
CA LEU A 998 -18.66 2.24 14.81
C LEU A 998 -17.66 3.21 14.17
N GLY A 999 -18.06 4.49 14.02
CA GLY A 999 -17.18 5.58 13.63
C GLY A 999 -17.20 5.96 12.15
N ASN A 1000 -18.25 5.59 11.39
CA ASN A 1000 -18.46 6.02 9.99
C ASN A 1000 -17.26 5.84 9.04
N GLY A 1001 -16.56 4.70 9.11
CA GLY A 1001 -15.35 4.43 8.30
C GLY A 1001 -14.04 4.87 8.95
N TYR A 1002 -14.08 5.39 10.17
CA TYR A 1002 -12.95 5.68 11.03
C TYR A 1002 -13.03 4.82 12.29
N PRO A 1003 -12.55 3.57 12.25
CA PRO A 1003 -12.80 2.62 13.33
C PRO A 1003 -12.03 2.94 14.64
N PRO A 1004 -12.51 2.45 15.80
CA PRO A 1004 -11.92 2.71 17.12
C PRO A 1004 -10.41 2.46 17.25
N ARG A 1005 -9.86 1.54 16.45
CA ARG A 1005 -8.41 1.26 16.39
C ARG A 1005 -7.56 2.49 16.05
N PHE A 1006 -8.12 3.47 15.34
CA PHE A 1006 -7.42 4.71 14.99
C PHE A 1006 -7.66 5.84 16.00
N TRP A 1007 -8.64 5.71 16.91
CA TRP A 1007 -9.07 6.80 17.79
C TRP A 1007 -8.01 7.09 18.84
N ARG A 1008 -7.70 8.39 19.01
CA ARG A 1008 -6.85 8.82 20.11
C ARG A 1008 -7.64 8.85 21.42
N PRO A 1009 -7.00 8.56 22.56
CA PRO A 1009 -7.63 8.83 23.86
C PRO A 1009 -8.04 10.30 23.94
N GLY A 1010 -9.28 10.55 24.37
CA GLY A 1010 -9.82 11.91 24.46
C GLY A 1010 -10.47 12.46 23.18
N GLU A 1011 -10.29 11.81 22.03
CA GLU A 1011 -10.88 12.24 20.75
C GLU A 1011 -12.38 11.97 20.70
N ILE A 1012 -13.17 12.96 20.30
CA ILE A 1012 -14.61 12.81 20.10
C ILE A 1012 -14.88 12.46 18.64
N VAL A 1013 -15.39 11.25 18.39
CA VAL A 1013 -15.70 10.71 17.07
C VAL A 1013 -17.21 10.65 16.86
N GLN A 1014 -17.65 11.09 15.68
CA GLN A 1014 -19.06 11.10 15.31
C GLN A 1014 -19.45 9.80 14.60
N ASP A 1015 -20.54 9.17 15.02
CA ASP A 1015 -21.14 7.98 14.41
C ASP A 1015 -22.58 8.29 13.98
N ARG A 1016 -22.93 8.02 12.71
CA ARG A 1016 -24.22 8.39 12.12
C ARG A 1016 -24.98 7.12 11.75
N ARG A 1017 -26.21 7.02 12.21
CA ARG A 1017 -27.12 5.90 11.97
C ARG A 1017 -28.33 6.39 11.20
N THR A 1018 -28.70 5.65 10.16
CA THR A 1018 -29.87 5.96 9.33
C THR A 1018 -30.86 4.81 9.38
N PHE A 1019 -32.08 5.10 9.76
CA PHE A 1019 -33.18 4.15 9.89
C PHE A 1019 -34.15 4.36 8.72
N ALA A 1020 -34.32 3.33 7.88
CA ALA A 1020 -35.28 3.37 6.78
C ALA A 1020 -36.69 3.09 7.30
N VAL A 1021 -37.63 3.98 6.99
CA VAL A 1021 -39.04 3.86 7.41
C VAL A 1021 -39.79 3.03 6.37
N ASP A 1022 -39.96 1.74 6.65
CA ASP A 1022 -40.67 0.77 5.79
C ASP A 1022 -42.11 0.50 6.24
N PHE A 1023 -42.66 1.36 7.09
CA PHE A 1023 -44.00 1.25 7.67
C PHE A 1023 -44.61 2.63 7.87
N VAL A 1024 -45.92 2.68 8.15
CA VAL A 1024 -46.58 3.93 8.55
C VAL A 1024 -46.53 4.02 10.07
N PRO A 1025 -45.84 5.02 10.66
CA PRO A 1025 -45.75 5.17 12.10
C PRO A 1025 -47.11 5.51 12.69
N GLU A 1026 -47.46 4.86 13.80
CA GLU A 1026 -48.58 5.30 14.63
C GLU A 1026 -48.21 6.52 15.47
N ALA A 1027 -49.21 7.33 15.80
CA ALA A 1027 -49.06 8.45 16.71
C ALA A 1027 -48.70 7.97 18.12
N GLY A 1028 -47.59 8.44 18.67
CA GLY A 1028 -47.13 8.02 20.00
C GLY A 1028 -45.68 8.40 20.31
N LYS A 1029 -45.14 7.83 21.39
CA LYS A 1029 -43.74 8.03 21.78
C LYS A 1029 -42.81 7.12 21.01
N ALA A 1030 -41.74 7.70 20.48
CA ALA A 1030 -40.62 6.99 19.90
C ALA A 1030 -39.32 7.35 20.61
N TYR A 1031 -38.39 6.40 20.71
CA TYR A 1031 -37.06 6.67 21.26
C TYR A 1031 -35.99 5.87 20.52
N PHE A 1032 -34.73 6.19 20.76
CA PHE A 1032 -33.62 5.42 20.24
C PHE A 1032 -32.94 4.65 21.37
N GLU A 1033 -32.36 3.52 21.04
CA GLU A 1033 -31.48 2.79 21.94
C GLU A 1033 -30.21 2.35 21.20
N ILE A 1034 -29.08 2.37 21.90
CA ILE A 1034 -27.78 1.99 21.33
C ILE A 1034 -26.96 1.18 22.33
N GLY A 1035 -26.14 0.28 21.83
CA GLY A 1035 -25.13 -0.40 22.63
C GLY A 1035 -24.05 -1.02 21.76
N LEU A 1036 -23.10 -1.68 22.40
CA LEU A 1036 -21.95 -2.27 21.73
C LEU A 1036 -21.98 -3.80 21.81
N TYR A 1037 -21.55 -4.45 20.74
CA TYR A 1037 -21.34 -5.89 20.74
C TYR A 1037 -19.91 -6.26 21.14
N ARG A 1038 -19.78 -7.29 21.97
CA ARG A 1038 -18.59 -8.09 22.20
C ARG A 1038 -18.73 -9.42 21.49
N ARG A 1039 -17.73 -9.83 20.71
CA ARG A 1039 -17.70 -11.18 20.13
C ARG A 1039 -17.00 -12.17 21.06
N ASP A 1040 -17.58 -13.35 21.24
CA ASP A 1040 -16.92 -14.45 21.97
C ASP A 1040 -16.13 -15.38 21.04
N ILE A 1041 -15.46 -16.37 21.64
CA ILE A 1041 -14.65 -17.37 20.93
C ILE A 1041 -15.44 -18.26 19.96
N THR A 1042 -16.77 -18.29 20.06
CA THR A 1042 -17.66 -19.07 19.19
C THR A 1042 -18.15 -18.25 18.00
N GLY A 1043 -17.84 -16.95 17.96
CA GLY A 1043 -18.39 -16.00 16.99
C GLY A 1043 -19.77 -15.47 17.39
N ALA A 1044 -20.27 -15.79 18.59
CA ALA A 1044 -21.53 -15.26 19.07
C ALA A 1044 -21.35 -13.81 19.56
N TYR A 1045 -22.34 -12.98 19.25
CA TYR A 1045 -22.42 -11.60 19.71
C TYR A 1045 -23.05 -11.54 21.10
N HIS A 1046 -22.27 -11.06 22.05
CA HIS A 1046 -22.70 -10.64 23.38
C HIS A 1046 -22.75 -9.13 23.41
N ARG A 1047 -23.46 -8.53 24.36
CA ARG A 1047 -23.49 -7.08 24.51
C ARG A 1047 -22.50 -6.64 25.58
N PHE A 1048 -21.80 -5.53 25.36
CA PHE A 1048 -20.97 -4.93 26.39
C PHE A 1048 -21.85 -4.27 27.46
N PRO A 1049 -21.63 -4.57 28.74
CA PRO A 1049 -22.36 -3.90 29.80
C PRO A 1049 -21.95 -2.42 29.88
N VAL A 1050 -22.92 -1.58 30.23
CA VAL A 1050 -22.71 -0.18 30.58
C VAL A 1050 -22.30 -0.13 32.04
N VAL A 1051 -21.07 0.32 32.30
CA VAL A 1051 -20.46 0.39 33.63
C VAL A 1051 -20.97 1.61 34.39
N ARG A 1052 -21.14 2.73 33.69
CA ARG A 1052 -21.60 4.01 34.25
C ARG A 1052 -22.39 4.79 33.19
N SER A 1053 -23.40 5.55 33.59
CA SER A 1053 -24.19 6.39 32.69
C SER A 1053 -24.90 7.49 33.48
N SER A 1054 -25.17 8.65 32.87
CA SER A 1054 -26.02 9.68 33.47
C SER A 1054 -27.52 9.42 33.25
N ILE A 1055 -27.89 8.51 32.35
CA ILE A 1055 -29.27 8.14 32.02
C ILE A 1055 -29.55 6.65 32.28
N GLN A 1056 -30.83 6.27 32.28
CA GLN A 1056 -31.27 4.90 32.51
C GLN A 1056 -30.62 3.89 31.54
N THR A 1057 -30.03 2.83 32.09
CA THR A 1057 -29.42 1.75 31.31
C THR A 1057 -30.25 0.48 31.44
N GLY A 1058 -30.38 -0.28 30.35
CA GLY A 1058 -30.92 -1.65 30.39
C GLY A 1058 -29.85 -2.68 30.77
N GLY A 1059 -28.85 -2.28 31.56
CA GLY A 1059 -27.63 -3.05 31.81
C GLY A 1059 -26.62 -3.00 30.65
N ASP A 1060 -27.04 -3.33 29.42
CA ASP A 1060 -26.17 -3.43 28.24
C ASP A 1060 -26.55 -2.50 27.07
N VAL A 1061 -27.54 -1.63 27.31
CA VAL A 1061 -28.10 -0.71 26.34
C VAL A 1061 -28.31 0.66 26.97
N VAL A 1062 -28.06 1.70 26.19
CA VAL A 1062 -28.31 3.10 26.53
C VAL A 1062 -29.57 3.54 25.78
N LYS A 1063 -30.61 3.96 26.51
CA LYS A 1063 -31.86 4.45 25.94
C LYS A 1063 -31.88 5.97 25.91
N PHE A 1064 -32.12 6.56 24.76
CA PHE A 1064 -32.23 8.01 24.60
C PHE A 1064 -33.62 8.50 24.99
N HIS A 1065 -33.71 9.80 25.19
CA HIS A 1065 -34.92 10.46 25.60
C HIS A 1065 -36.05 10.28 24.55
N PRO A 1066 -37.29 9.94 24.97
CA PRO A 1066 -38.39 9.70 24.05
C PRO A 1066 -38.94 10.99 23.45
N THR A 1067 -39.51 10.94 22.25
CA THR A 1067 -40.14 12.08 21.57
C THR A 1067 -41.49 11.67 21.01
N PHE A 1068 -42.46 12.57 20.97
CA PHE A 1068 -43.73 12.36 20.28
C PHE A 1068 -43.55 12.43 18.77
N ILE A 1069 -44.14 11.46 18.07
CA ILE A 1069 -44.22 11.44 16.61
C ILE A 1069 -45.68 11.41 16.17
N CYS A 1070 -45.96 12.05 15.02
CA CYS A 1070 -47.30 12.11 14.41
C CYS A 1070 -48.42 12.63 15.34
N LYS A 1071 -48.08 13.32 16.43
CA LYS A 1071 -49.00 13.92 17.40
C LYS A 1071 -48.29 15.05 18.14
N ASP A 1072 -49.02 16.10 18.48
CA ASP A 1072 -48.53 17.15 19.37
C ASP A 1072 -48.30 16.61 20.78
N ILE A 1073 -47.36 17.25 21.49
CA ILE A 1073 -47.12 16.97 22.91
C ILE A 1073 -48.44 17.18 23.67
N PRO A 1074 -48.91 16.19 24.47
CA PRO A 1074 -50.11 16.33 25.27
C PRO A 1074 -50.05 17.58 26.16
N THR A 1075 -51.04 18.45 25.97
CA THR A 1075 -51.27 19.62 26.82
C THR A 1075 -52.64 19.47 27.46
N ILE A 1076 -52.75 19.88 28.72
CA ILE A 1076 -54.03 19.97 29.43
C ILE A 1076 -54.49 21.42 29.30
N PRO A 1077 -55.72 21.70 28.82
CA PRO A 1077 -56.25 23.05 28.72
C PRO A 1077 -56.16 23.77 30.08
N ALA A 1078 -55.75 25.04 30.07
CA ALA A 1078 -55.60 25.81 31.31
C ALA A 1078 -56.91 25.89 32.13
N GLU A 1079 -58.06 25.78 31.47
CA GLU A 1079 -59.40 25.78 32.07
C GLU A 1079 -59.71 24.50 32.88
N GLU A 1080 -59.00 23.39 32.62
CA GLU A 1080 -59.14 22.13 33.37
C GLU A 1080 -58.25 22.08 34.63
N VAL A 1081 -57.41 23.09 34.84
CA VAL A 1081 -56.57 23.23 36.04
C VAL A 1081 -57.26 24.14 37.05
N GLU A 1082 -58.09 23.57 37.92
CA GLU A 1082 -58.94 24.34 38.86
C GLU A 1082 -58.16 25.21 39.85
N ARG A 1083 -56.98 24.76 40.28
CA ARG A 1083 -56.06 25.52 41.14
C ARG A 1083 -54.64 25.42 40.59
N HIS A 1084 -54.16 26.55 40.08
CA HIS A 1084 -52.78 26.68 39.63
C HIS A 1084 -51.82 26.69 40.81
N GLU A 1085 -50.88 25.74 40.83
CA GLU A 1085 -49.70 25.76 41.68
C GLU A 1085 -48.48 25.94 40.78
N HIS A 1086 -47.40 26.53 41.27
CA HIS A 1086 -46.18 26.75 40.49
C HIS A 1086 -44.96 26.31 41.30
N THR A 1087 -44.92 25.02 41.63
CA THR A 1087 -43.84 24.44 42.43
C THR A 1087 -42.89 23.66 41.52
N ILE A 1088 -41.64 24.10 41.42
CA ILE A 1088 -40.63 23.47 40.56
C ILE A 1088 -39.70 22.60 41.40
N PHE A 1089 -39.67 21.30 41.11
CA PHE A 1089 -38.78 20.32 41.73
C PHE A 1089 -37.53 20.11 40.87
N ALA A 1090 -36.36 20.29 41.47
CA ALA A 1090 -35.03 20.06 40.88
C ALA A 1090 -34.81 20.69 39.49
N HIS A 1091 -35.50 21.79 39.15
CA HIS A 1091 -35.54 22.44 37.82
C HIS A 1091 -36.09 21.56 36.68
N GLN A 1092 -36.65 20.38 36.96
CA GLN A 1092 -37.02 19.39 35.93
C GLN A 1092 -38.52 19.17 35.83
N ILE A 1093 -39.25 19.19 36.96
CA ILE A 1093 -40.68 18.91 37.01
C ILE A 1093 -41.38 20.04 37.75
N GLU A 1094 -42.45 20.55 37.17
CA GLU A 1094 -43.32 21.53 37.80
C GLU A 1094 -44.67 20.90 38.14
N LEU A 1095 -45.11 21.07 39.38
CA LEU A 1095 -46.50 20.85 39.74
C LEU A 1095 -47.28 22.10 39.36
N ILE A 1096 -48.13 21.99 38.34
CA ILE A 1096 -48.89 23.10 37.75
C ILE A 1096 -50.34 23.17 38.24
N GLY A 1097 -50.88 22.08 38.78
CA GLY A 1097 -52.29 21.98 39.14
C GLY A 1097 -52.58 21.00 40.27
N VAL A 1098 -53.53 21.34 41.15
CA VAL A 1098 -54.01 20.46 42.23
C VAL A 1098 -55.53 20.61 42.39
N SER A 1099 -56.31 19.55 42.19
CA SER A 1099 -57.74 19.52 42.51
C SER A 1099 -58.11 18.29 43.33
N ILE A 1100 -59.26 18.34 43.98
CA ILE A 1100 -59.75 17.30 44.89
C ILE A 1100 -61.22 17.06 44.57
N ASP A 1101 -61.65 15.81 44.48
CA ASP A 1101 -63.07 15.50 44.25
C ASP A 1101 -63.94 15.92 45.45
N GLU A 1102 -65.16 16.39 45.18
CA GLU A 1102 -66.17 16.58 46.24
C GLU A 1102 -66.47 15.25 46.92
N LEU A 1103 -66.35 15.21 48.26
CA LEU A 1103 -66.62 14.02 49.06
C LEU A 1103 -68.10 13.88 49.41
N SER A 1104 -68.64 12.69 49.20
CA SER A 1104 -69.94 12.27 49.73
C SER A 1104 -69.80 11.49 51.03
N TYR A 1105 -70.91 11.37 51.77
CA TYR A 1105 -71.00 10.65 53.06
C TYR A 1105 -70.63 9.15 53.00
N ALA A 1106 -70.57 8.58 51.80
CA ALA A 1106 -70.26 7.17 51.57
C ALA A 1106 -68.80 6.93 51.10
N ASP A 1107 -68.02 7.98 50.88
CA ASP A 1107 -66.68 7.86 50.30
C ASP A 1107 -65.65 7.54 51.40
N SER A 1108 -64.95 6.41 51.23
CA SER A 1108 -63.86 5.98 52.12
C SER A 1108 -62.47 6.44 51.65
N VAL A 1109 -62.42 7.25 50.59
CA VAL A 1109 -61.19 7.63 49.88
C VAL A 1109 -61.30 9.08 49.41
N LEU A 1110 -60.26 9.88 49.69
CA LEU A 1110 -60.06 11.21 49.13
C LEU A 1110 -59.26 11.10 47.84
N ARG A 1111 -59.85 11.55 46.72
CA ARG A 1111 -59.15 11.58 45.42
C ARG A 1111 -58.53 12.94 45.18
N VAL A 1112 -57.23 12.96 44.97
CA VAL A 1112 -56.42 14.15 44.69
C VAL A 1112 -55.90 14.06 43.27
N HIS A 1113 -56.28 15.01 42.42
CA HIS A 1113 -55.76 15.14 41.06
C HIS A 1113 -54.61 16.13 41.03
N LEU A 1114 -53.48 15.70 40.52
CA LEU A 1114 -52.28 16.52 40.34
C LEU A 1114 -51.99 16.64 38.86
N VAL A 1115 -51.63 17.84 38.43
CA VAL A 1115 -51.17 18.10 37.07
C VAL A 1115 -49.70 18.50 37.12
N TRP A 1116 -48.88 17.72 36.45
CA TRP A 1116 -47.44 17.92 36.36
C TRP A 1116 -47.06 18.39 34.97
N ARG A 1117 -45.98 19.17 34.88
CA ARG A 1117 -45.36 19.58 33.63
C ARG A 1117 -43.87 19.27 33.68
N ALA A 1118 -43.37 18.55 32.67
CA ALA A 1118 -41.92 18.40 32.50
C ALA A 1118 -41.35 19.72 31.95
N LEU A 1119 -40.39 20.33 32.66
CA LEU A 1119 -39.68 21.53 32.21
C LEU A 1119 -38.47 21.19 31.33
N GLY A 1120 -37.96 19.97 31.47
CA GLY A 1120 -36.88 19.40 30.70
C GLY A 1120 -36.94 17.88 30.76
N TRP A 1121 -35.91 17.23 30.25
CA TRP A 1121 -35.76 15.78 30.36
C TRP A 1121 -35.55 15.35 31.82
N VAL A 1122 -36.27 14.32 32.25
CA VAL A 1122 -36.18 13.81 33.63
C VAL A 1122 -35.25 12.60 33.67
N GLY A 1123 -34.21 12.65 34.50
CA GLY A 1123 -33.15 11.63 34.54
C GLY A 1123 -33.44 10.40 35.40
N SER A 1124 -34.49 10.43 36.22
CA SER A 1124 -34.83 9.37 37.19
C SER A 1124 -36.32 9.09 37.22
N ASP A 1125 -36.69 7.86 37.60
CA ASP A 1125 -38.08 7.43 37.83
C ASP A 1125 -38.52 7.89 39.24
N TYR A 1126 -38.97 9.14 39.35
CA TYR A 1126 -39.38 9.72 40.62
C TYR A 1126 -40.74 9.19 41.08
N THR A 1127 -40.84 9.02 42.39
CA THR A 1127 -42.09 8.68 43.07
C THR A 1127 -42.67 9.95 43.67
N ALA A 1128 -43.93 10.23 43.36
CA ALA A 1128 -44.68 11.30 44.00
C ALA A 1128 -45.30 10.76 45.27
N PHE A 1129 -45.15 11.50 46.35
CA PHE A 1129 -45.86 11.24 47.60
C PHE A 1129 -46.92 12.30 47.82
N VAL A 1130 -48.11 11.85 48.20
CA VAL A 1130 -49.23 12.70 48.59
C VAL A 1130 -49.66 12.22 49.97
N HIS A 1131 -49.48 13.08 50.98
CA HIS A 1131 -49.79 12.77 52.37
C HIS A 1131 -50.86 13.71 52.88
N LEU A 1132 -51.86 13.17 53.56
CA LEU A 1132 -52.83 13.92 54.35
C LEU A 1132 -52.24 14.11 55.76
N ILE A 1133 -52.08 15.35 56.18
CA ILE A 1133 -51.54 15.70 57.50
C ILE A 1133 -52.56 16.46 58.36
N ASP A 1134 -52.53 16.25 59.68
CA ASP A 1134 -53.35 16.97 60.65
C ASP A 1134 -52.74 18.33 61.06
N ARG A 1135 -53.38 19.04 62.00
CA ARG A 1135 -52.90 20.34 62.53
C ARG A 1135 -51.56 20.24 63.27
N GLN A 1136 -51.18 19.05 63.72
CA GLN A 1136 -49.93 18.75 64.40
C GLN A 1136 -48.83 18.28 63.42
N GLY A 1137 -49.14 18.22 62.12
CA GLY A 1137 -48.24 17.77 61.06
C GLY A 1137 -48.04 16.24 61.01
N GLN A 1138 -48.86 15.46 61.73
CA GLN A 1138 -48.82 14.01 61.67
C GLN A 1138 -49.50 13.51 60.40
N ILE A 1139 -48.90 12.52 59.75
CA ILE A 1139 -49.46 11.88 58.56
C ILE A 1139 -50.59 10.95 59.00
N VAL A 1140 -51.81 11.29 58.61
CA VAL A 1140 -53.03 10.51 58.90
C VAL A 1140 -53.43 9.59 57.75
N SER A 1141 -52.99 9.89 56.53
CA SER A 1141 -53.12 9.03 55.34
C SER A 1141 -52.02 9.37 54.35
N GLN A 1142 -51.56 8.39 53.57
CA GLN A 1142 -50.49 8.60 52.58
C GLN A 1142 -50.60 7.65 51.40
N VAL A 1143 -50.15 8.13 50.25
CA VAL A 1143 -49.96 7.32 49.05
C VAL A 1143 -48.72 7.79 48.31
N ASP A 1144 -47.85 6.84 47.97
CA ASP A 1144 -46.59 7.07 47.28
C ASP A 1144 -46.58 6.19 46.02
N ARG A 1145 -46.53 6.81 44.85
CA ARG A 1145 -46.48 6.11 43.56
C ARG A 1145 -45.94 7.01 42.45
N PRO A 1146 -45.49 6.44 41.32
CA PRO A 1146 -45.07 7.25 40.18
C PRO A 1146 -46.21 8.17 39.71
N PRO A 1147 -45.94 9.47 39.44
CA PRO A 1147 -46.99 10.42 39.11
C PRO A 1147 -47.74 10.04 37.82
N GLY A 1148 -47.08 9.56 36.78
CA GLY A 1148 -47.75 9.07 35.58
C GLY A 1148 -48.37 7.66 35.71
N GLY A 1149 -48.27 7.02 36.88
CA GLY A 1149 -48.60 5.60 37.07
C GLY A 1149 -47.42 4.67 36.75
N ALA A 1150 -47.57 3.39 37.11
CA ALA A 1150 -46.48 2.40 37.01
C ALA A 1150 -45.98 2.16 35.58
N GLU A 1151 -46.84 2.32 34.58
CA GLU A 1151 -46.51 2.14 33.16
C GLU A 1151 -45.96 3.41 32.51
N TYR A 1152 -45.96 4.55 33.22
CA TYR A 1152 -45.56 5.84 32.68
C TYR A 1152 -44.69 6.66 33.66
N PRO A 1153 -43.48 6.14 33.99
CA PRO A 1153 -42.58 6.80 34.92
C PRO A 1153 -42.06 8.12 34.35
N THR A 1154 -41.50 8.96 35.23
CA THR A 1154 -41.09 10.33 34.87
C THR A 1154 -39.98 10.38 33.83
N THR A 1155 -39.12 9.36 33.71
CA THR A 1155 -38.11 9.30 32.62
C THR A 1155 -38.72 9.24 31.22
N LEU A 1156 -39.98 8.82 31.10
CA LEU A 1156 -40.66 8.83 29.81
C LEU A 1156 -41.16 10.22 29.44
N TRP A 1157 -41.20 11.17 30.37
CA TRP A 1157 -41.82 12.48 30.14
C TRP A 1157 -40.97 13.33 29.18
N THR A 1158 -41.65 13.99 28.24
CA THR A 1158 -41.04 14.86 27.24
C THR A 1158 -41.16 16.33 27.67
N PRO A 1159 -40.18 17.21 27.37
CA PRO A 1159 -40.25 18.62 27.76
C PRO A 1159 -41.53 19.28 27.26
N GLY A 1160 -42.26 19.93 28.16
CA GLY A 1160 -43.56 20.56 27.90
C GLY A 1160 -44.77 19.64 28.06
N GLU A 1161 -44.57 18.32 28.22
CA GLU A 1161 -45.67 17.36 28.43
C GLU A 1161 -46.36 17.60 29.77
N MET A 1162 -47.69 17.64 29.72
CA MET A 1162 -48.52 17.75 30.91
C MET A 1162 -49.14 16.40 31.27
N ILE A 1163 -48.99 15.99 32.53
CA ILE A 1163 -49.43 14.69 33.04
C ILE A 1163 -50.45 14.89 34.15
N ALA A 1164 -51.67 14.38 33.96
CA ALA A 1164 -52.67 14.30 35.00
C ALA A 1164 -52.52 13.01 35.80
N SER A 1165 -52.63 13.11 37.12
CA SER A 1165 -52.36 12.03 38.07
C SER A 1165 -53.42 12.00 39.17
N GLN A 1166 -54.13 10.88 39.35
CA GLN A 1166 -55.16 10.74 40.40
C GLN A 1166 -54.69 9.89 41.58
N PHE A 1167 -54.43 10.50 42.73
CA PHE A 1167 -54.00 9.83 43.96
C PHE A 1167 -55.18 9.55 44.87
N GLU A 1168 -55.31 8.30 45.33
CA GLU A 1168 -56.39 7.83 46.19
C GLU A 1168 -55.87 7.67 47.62
N LEU A 1169 -56.31 8.54 48.52
CA LEU A 1169 -55.96 8.56 49.94
C LEU A 1169 -57.07 7.91 50.77
N PRO A 1170 -56.85 6.73 51.38
CA PRO A 1170 -57.85 6.13 52.26
C PRO A 1170 -58.07 7.04 53.48
N LEU A 1171 -59.33 7.37 53.77
CA LEU A 1171 -59.67 8.20 54.91
C LEU A 1171 -59.79 7.34 56.18
N PRO A 1172 -59.21 7.76 57.32
CA PRO A 1172 -59.39 7.05 58.59
C PRO A 1172 -60.87 6.98 59.00
N SER A 1173 -61.28 5.86 59.60
CA SER A 1173 -62.65 5.64 60.10
C SER A 1173 -63.06 6.55 61.26
N GLU A 1174 -62.13 7.35 61.78
CA GLU A 1174 -62.30 8.26 62.92
C GLU A 1174 -62.70 9.69 62.50
N ILE A 1175 -62.79 9.95 61.19
CA ILE A 1175 -63.34 11.21 60.67
C ILE A 1175 -64.87 11.12 60.81
N GLU A 1176 -65.44 11.74 61.86
CA GLU A 1176 -66.89 11.74 62.10
C GLU A 1176 -67.63 12.61 61.07
N PHE A 1177 -68.28 11.96 60.10
CA PHE A 1177 -69.25 12.60 59.21
C PHE A 1177 -70.57 12.75 59.98
N THR A 1178 -70.78 13.88 60.67
CA THR A 1178 -72.08 14.19 61.30
C THR A 1178 -72.84 15.36 60.68
N ASP A 1179 -72.16 16.24 59.91
CA ASP A 1179 -72.78 17.30 59.09
C ASP A 1179 -72.03 17.55 57.75
N GLY A 1180 -71.36 16.51 57.22
CA GLY A 1180 -70.47 16.59 56.06
C GLY A 1180 -68.99 16.49 56.48
N PRO A 1181 -68.06 16.14 55.57
CA PRO A 1181 -66.64 16.05 55.92
C PRO A 1181 -66.04 17.45 56.16
N ASP A 1182 -65.82 17.85 57.43
CA ASP A 1182 -65.02 19.04 57.74
C ASP A 1182 -63.52 18.72 57.62
N LEU A 1183 -63.00 18.85 56.40
CA LEU A 1183 -61.57 18.66 56.11
C LEU A 1183 -60.71 19.90 56.37
N SER A 1184 -61.28 20.99 56.92
CA SER A 1184 -60.55 22.25 57.16
C SER A 1184 -59.37 22.09 58.13
N ALA A 1185 -59.38 21.04 58.94
CA ALA A 1185 -58.31 20.68 59.88
C ALA A 1185 -57.12 19.95 59.23
N TYR A 1186 -57.24 19.50 57.98
CA TYR A 1186 -56.21 18.72 57.30
C TYR A 1186 -55.53 19.52 56.18
N ARG A 1187 -54.32 19.13 55.81
CA ARG A 1187 -53.53 19.70 54.70
C ARG A 1187 -52.95 18.58 53.85
N LEU A 1188 -52.71 18.84 52.57
CA LEU A 1188 -51.98 17.95 51.67
C LEU A 1188 -50.51 18.31 51.67
N ARG A 1189 -49.64 17.33 51.90
CA ARG A 1189 -48.20 17.44 51.74
C ARG A 1189 -47.78 16.65 50.50
N ILE A 1190 -47.22 17.35 49.52
CA ILE A 1190 -46.90 16.80 48.19
C ILE A 1190 -45.41 17.02 47.88
N GLY A 1191 -44.73 15.98 47.42
CA GLY A 1191 -43.36 16.10 46.94
C GLY A 1191 -42.96 14.94 46.03
N LEU A 1192 -41.72 14.99 45.56
CA LEU A 1192 -41.10 13.96 44.72
C LEU A 1192 -39.85 13.43 45.42
N TYR A 1193 -39.57 12.14 45.25
CA TYR A 1193 -38.32 11.54 45.69
C TYR A 1193 -37.81 10.49 44.72
N ASP A 1194 -36.49 10.28 44.74
CA ASP A 1194 -35.83 9.19 44.02
C ASP A 1194 -35.97 7.88 44.83
N LEU A 1195 -36.66 6.89 44.26
CA LEU A 1195 -37.00 5.65 44.98
C LEU A 1195 -35.76 4.84 45.42
N PRO A 1196 -34.71 4.64 44.58
CA PRO A 1196 -33.50 3.91 44.99
C PRO A 1196 -32.71 4.60 46.11
N SER A 1197 -32.63 5.93 46.10
CA SER A 1197 -31.82 6.67 47.09
C SER A 1197 -32.62 7.21 48.28
N GLY A 1198 -33.96 7.23 48.19
CA GLY A 1198 -34.85 7.87 49.16
C GLY A 1198 -34.73 9.40 49.22
N ARG A 1199 -34.00 10.03 48.30
CA ARG A 1199 -33.71 11.47 48.36
C ARG A 1199 -34.88 12.26 47.78
N GLN A 1200 -35.46 13.15 48.59
CA GLN A 1200 -36.51 14.07 48.13
C GLN A 1200 -35.91 15.18 47.26
N LEU A 1201 -36.69 15.64 46.28
CA LEU A 1201 -36.26 16.69 45.35
C LEU A 1201 -36.47 18.06 45.98
N GLU A 1202 -35.47 18.92 45.88
CA GLU A 1202 -35.55 20.30 46.33
C GLU A 1202 -36.47 21.14 45.42
N ILE A 1203 -37.23 22.03 46.05
CA ILE A 1203 -38.06 23.03 45.41
C ILE A 1203 -37.18 24.26 45.12
N VAL A 1204 -37.27 24.77 43.90
CA VAL A 1204 -36.43 25.89 43.43
C VAL A 1204 -37.22 27.15 43.07
N SER A 1205 -38.54 27.11 43.22
CA SER A 1205 -39.48 28.22 42.97
C SER A 1205 -40.79 27.95 43.72
N PRO A 1206 -41.43 28.94 44.40
CA PRO A 1206 -41.15 30.38 44.52
C PRO A 1206 -40.18 30.73 45.68
N ALA A 1207 -39.70 31.99 45.76
CA ALA A 1207 -38.70 32.47 46.73
C ALA A 1207 -39.00 32.20 48.22
N GLU A 1208 -40.26 31.98 48.59
CA GLU A 1208 -40.67 31.62 49.96
C GLU A 1208 -40.45 30.15 50.33
N ARG A 1209 -40.18 29.28 49.35
CA ARG A 1209 -40.11 27.80 49.50
C ARG A 1209 -38.83 27.20 48.90
N ALA A 1210 -37.86 28.03 48.52
CA ALA A 1210 -36.61 27.57 47.91
C ALA A 1210 -35.76 26.80 48.92
N GLY A 1211 -35.42 25.55 48.61
CA GLY A 1211 -34.69 24.64 49.48
C GLY A 1211 -35.56 23.67 50.31
N ASP A 1212 -36.89 23.85 50.31
CA ASP A 1212 -37.81 22.84 50.85
C ASP A 1212 -37.88 21.62 49.91
N THR A 1213 -38.33 20.47 50.39
CA THR A 1213 -38.45 19.24 49.57
C THR A 1213 -39.90 18.83 49.26
N PHE A 1214 -40.88 19.61 49.72
CA PHE A 1214 -42.31 19.37 49.54
C PHE A 1214 -43.14 20.65 49.73
N VAL A 1215 -44.35 20.66 49.18
CA VAL A 1215 -45.34 21.74 49.36
C VAL A 1215 -46.47 21.28 50.28
N ILE A 1216 -46.96 22.18 51.13
CA ILE A 1216 -48.15 21.95 51.96
C ILE A 1216 -49.30 22.83 51.45
N LEU A 1217 -50.43 22.22 51.12
CA LEU A 1217 -51.61 22.88 50.54
C LEU A 1217 -52.85 22.68 51.42
N PRO A 1218 -53.69 23.72 51.60
CA PRO A 1218 -55.01 23.56 52.21
C PRO A 1218 -55.96 22.76 51.33
N ILE A 1219 -56.75 21.91 51.98
CA ILE A 1219 -57.95 21.30 51.41
C ILE A 1219 -59.06 22.35 51.57
N GLN A 1220 -59.62 22.80 50.46
CA GLN A 1220 -60.75 23.74 50.43
C GLN A 1220 -61.97 23.04 49.87
#